data_AF-Q6FAF9-F1
#
_entry.id   AF-Q6FAF9-F1
#
_cell.length_a   1.000
_cell.length_b   1.000
_cell.length_c   1.000
_cell.angle_alpha   90.00
_cell.angle_beta   90.00
_cell.angle_gamma   90.00
#
_symmetry.space_group_name_H-M   'P 1'
#
loop_
_entity.id
_entity.type
_entity.pdbx_description
1 polymer ?
#
loop_
_entity_poly.entity_id
_entity_poly.type
_entity_poly.pdbx_seq_one_letter_code
_entity_poly.pdbx_strand_id
1 'polypeptide(L)'
;MTLPDASQFNSPTVTENQYKEAQAQLIDHIKTLAAKTEVVEAVAPKADQVYVENALSSFQNGAIKTYPTLATANADIANIALNTKVSVLSETDGGDYYKATADATSLTKSPYDSVKQSKDYTDQLFKKYFNVVTNDPEFLLVVTDNAGNRLLAIDRSGYTHLNLTQEYTDTVKPSDTTYHSLVSLLSLLGNVTTDPENLFIVSDASKNTLLKIGRDGMISGNFNIGYSDLLNTPQAPLQLGLEDSSGISNPYLLKISDLSGNILFAIFKDGTVDIPYLSSSNLQVDTINSVLSVLEQNASAKLTTKTKVNVTRQGYMRLKVEALNFPTDITGQIGTKGTVLFCNPTETEQYLKCNVEMFVQGASSANDFKKGYTFDLYNSNGEELGVKFGDMISSSSFHLKAFYRDPTHTRDQAGYRFWKSLAETLDYPYCKINNSVYAQSTTRSDKAEFTFDAKYYPHGFPVEIYLNDTFHGLYTLRLKKTRENYTLNNADLNHIFLDNAEYRARLNTSFNYAQWEIKSPKMKGYSDQGPIPATFPTVQAAIDNLFNFTKGLSANYANHATVLNLPHWVLFYILAELTGHWDIDGNNYNIFTWDGVHWSILPYDMDLTLNWYRNSGATQTGFLINVDIWQTFRTVYSNEIKAMWTKFRNEKSLTTEKVVNTYRNVAKDIPREVYVADKAKWGLATDFTGNDYPNIEQIYRYITARIAYLDSQWLA
;
A
#
# COMPACT_ATOMS: atom_id res chain seq x y z
N MET A 1 10.10 -79.61 -0.95
CA MET A 1 11.46 -80.19 -1.06
C MET A 1 12.45 -79.16 -0.57
N THR A 2 13.30 -79.56 0.37
CA THR A 2 14.42 -78.76 0.88
C THR A 2 15.46 -78.61 -0.23
N LEU A 3 15.88 -77.36 -0.50
CA LEU A 3 17.01 -77.11 -1.39
C LEU A 3 18.28 -77.71 -0.76
N PRO A 4 19.13 -78.38 -1.54
CA PRO A 4 20.42 -78.84 -1.05
C PRO A 4 21.30 -77.65 -0.67
N ASP A 5 22.02 -77.78 0.45
CA ASP A 5 22.94 -76.76 0.95
C ASP A 5 24.23 -76.71 0.10
N ALA A 6 24.84 -75.52 -0.03
CA ALA A 6 26.05 -75.34 -0.82
C ALA A 6 27.20 -76.28 -0.38
N SER A 7 27.30 -76.57 0.93
CA SER A 7 28.29 -77.50 1.48
C SER A 7 28.17 -78.93 0.94
N GLN A 8 27.00 -79.31 0.42
CA GLN A 8 26.77 -80.61 -0.21
C GLN A 8 27.35 -80.69 -1.64
N PHE A 9 27.79 -79.56 -2.21
CA PHE A 9 28.45 -79.51 -3.53
C PHE A 9 29.93 -79.18 -3.44
N ASN A 10 30.34 -78.34 -2.49
CA ASN A 10 31.67 -77.72 -2.49
C ASN A 10 32.55 -78.08 -1.28
N SER A 11 32.09 -78.96 -0.37
CA SER A 11 32.94 -79.42 0.74
C SER A 11 33.96 -80.47 0.25
N PRO A 12 35.23 -80.39 0.69
CA PRO A 12 36.29 -81.32 0.28
C PRO A 12 36.09 -82.76 0.75
N THR A 13 35.08 -83.02 1.60
CA THR A 13 34.74 -84.36 2.10
C THR A 13 33.52 -84.98 1.40
N VAL A 14 32.92 -84.30 0.40
CA VAL A 14 31.75 -84.80 -0.33
C VAL A 14 32.15 -85.93 -1.27
N THR A 15 31.48 -87.06 -1.15
CA THR A 15 31.65 -88.20 -2.06
C THR A 15 30.84 -88.00 -3.35
N GLU A 16 31.24 -88.69 -4.43
CA GLU A 16 30.54 -88.63 -5.72
C GLU A 16 29.05 -88.98 -5.61
N ASN A 17 28.69 -89.96 -4.76
CA ASN A 17 27.29 -90.33 -4.51
C ASN A 17 26.52 -89.21 -3.81
N GLN A 18 27.11 -88.57 -2.81
CA GLN A 18 26.48 -87.43 -2.12
C GLN A 18 26.28 -86.24 -3.07
N TYR A 19 27.22 -86.00 -3.98
CA TYR A 19 27.08 -84.96 -5.00
C TYR A 19 25.93 -85.28 -5.97
N LYS A 20 25.83 -86.53 -6.44
CA LYS A 20 24.74 -86.97 -7.33
C LYS A 20 23.37 -86.86 -6.67
N GLU A 21 23.26 -87.20 -5.39
CA GLU A 21 22.01 -87.04 -4.62
C GLU A 21 21.62 -85.57 -4.47
N ALA A 22 22.57 -84.69 -4.10
CA ALA A 22 22.33 -83.25 -4.01
C ALA A 22 21.94 -82.65 -5.38
N GLN A 23 22.61 -83.08 -6.46
CA GLN A 23 22.28 -82.63 -7.81
C GLN A 23 20.87 -83.09 -8.24
N ALA A 24 20.47 -84.32 -7.92
CA ALA A 24 19.12 -84.82 -8.21
C ALA A 24 18.06 -84.01 -7.45
N GLN A 25 18.30 -83.69 -6.18
CA GLN A 25 17.40 -82.83 -5.38
C GLN A 25 17.27 -81.41 -5.95
N LEU A 26 18.37 -80.82 -6.42
CA LEU A 26 18.35 -79.51 -7.07
C LEU A 26 17.55 -79.55 -8.38
N ILE A 27 17.74 -80.57 -9.21
CA ILE A 27 17.00 -80.73 -10.46
C ILE A 27 15.50 -80.88 -10.20
N ASP A 28 15.12 -81.64 -9.17
CA ASP A 28 13.71 -81.84 -8.82
C ASP A 28 13.06 -80.56 -8.25
N HIS A 29 13.83 -79.77 -7.49
CA HIS A 29 13.41 -78.45 -7.05
C HIS A 29 13.22 -77.47 -8.22
N ILE A 30 14.12 -77.48 -9.21
CA ILE A 30 13.98 -76.64 -10.42
C ILE A 30 12.76 -77.06 -11.25
N LYS A 31 12.51 -78.37 -11.40
CA LYS A 31 11.31 -78.87 -12.10
C LYS A 31 10.02 -78.45 -11.40
N THR A 32 9.99 -78.48 -10.07
CA THR A 32 8.83 -78.00 -9.30
C THR A 32 8.66 -76.49 -9.38
N LEU A 33 9.73 -75.69 -9.44
CA LEU A 33 9.65 -74.25 -9.72
C LEU A 33 9.10 -73.93 -11.12
N ALA A 34 9.56 -74.67 -12.15
CA ALA A 34 9.08 -74.51 -13.52
C ALA A 34 7.61 -74.93 -13.71
N ALA A 35 7.07 -75.76 -12.81
CA ALA A 35 5.67 -76.17 -12.78
C ALA A 35 4.78 -75.31 -11.88
N LYS A 36 5.32 -74.30 -11.18
CA LYS A 36 4.50 -73.36 -10.38
C LYS A 36 3.76 -72.40 -11.31
N THR A 37 2.44 -72.37 -11.18
CA THR A 37 1.52 -71.53 -11.97
C THR A 37 1.94 -70.06 -11.99
N GLU A 38 2.42 -69.52 -10.88
CA GLU A 38 2.89 -68.12 -10.77
C GLU A 38 4.08 -67.80 -11.68
N VAL A 39 4.99 -68.77 -11.91
CA VAL A 39 6.13 -68.57 -12.82
C VAL A 39 5.65 -68.63 -14.26
N VAL A 40 4.77 -69.58 -14.59
CA VAL A 40 4.17 -69.70 -15.94
C VAL A 40 3.33 -68.46 -16.28
N GLU A 41 2.57 -67.90 -15.34
CA GLU A 41 1.83 -66.64 -15.52
C GLU A 41 2.75 -65.42 -15.69
N ALA A 42 3.94 -65.43 -15.08
CA ALA A 42 4.89 -64.32 -15.19
C ALA A 42 5.64 -64.28 -16.53
N VAL A 43 5.87 -65.45 -17.18
CA VAL A 43 6.55 -65.55 -18.49
C VAL A 43 5.61 -65.82 -19.66
N ALA A 44 4.33 -66.10 -19.43
CA ALA A 44 3.33 -66.16 -20.50
C ALA A 44 3.17 -64.77 -21.15
N PRO A 45 3.17 -64.67 -22.50
CA PRO A 45 2.90 -63.41 -23.17
C PRO A 45 1.56 -62.85 -22.69
N LYS A 46 1.55 -61.66 -22.09
CA LYS A 46 0.31 -61.02 -21.59
C LYS A 46 -0.65 -60.59 -22.71
N ALA A 47 -0.19 -60.68 -23.96
CA ALA A 47 -0.94 -60.46 -25.19
C ALA A 47 -0.32 -61.30 -26.29
N ASP A 48 -1.12 -62.06 -27.04
CA ASP A 48 -0.67 -62.77 -28.23
C ASP A 48 -0.71 -61.83 -29.47
N GLN A 49 -0.06 -62.25 -30.56
CA GLN A 49 -0.02 -61.45 -31.79
C GLN A 49 -1.43 -61.13 -32.30
N VAL A 50 -2.38 -62.05 -32.14
CA VAL A 50 -3.78 -61.86 -32.55
C VAL A 50 -4.46 -60.78 -31.71
N TYR A 51 -4.22 -60.73 -30.40
CA TYR A 51 -4.70 -59.69 -29.50
C TYR A 51 -4.08 -58.34 -29.85
N VAL A 52 -2.77 -58.30 -30.12
CA VAL A 52 -2.08 -57.05 -30.53
C VAL A 52 -2.59 -56.57 -31.88
N GLU A 53 -2.78 -57.46 -32.87
CA GLU A 53 -3.32 -57.13 -34.18
C GLU A 53 -4.80 -56.71 -34.10
N ASN A 54 -5.61 -57.35 -33.27
CA ASN A 54 -7.00 -56.94 -33.01
C ASN A 54 -7.05 -55.59 -32.28
N ALA A 55 -6.14 -55.35 -31.32
CA ALA A 55 -6.01 -54.06 -30.65
C ALA A 55 -5.57 -52.97 -31.65
N LEU A 56 -4.57 -53.22 -32.49
CA LEU A 56 -4.11 -52.30 -33.54
C LEU A 56 -5.20 -52.04 -34.60
N SER A 57 -5.92 -53.09 -35.00
CA SER A 57 -7.08 -53.02 -35.89
C SER A 57 -8.21 -52.19 -35.27
N SER A 58 -8.47 -52.34 -33.96
CA SER A 58 -9.46 -51.52 -33.26
C SER A 58 -9.01 -50.05 -33.15
N PHE A 59 -7.69 -49.79 -33.05
CA PHE A 59 -7.13 -48.44 -33.15
C PHE A 59 -7.25 -47.86 -34.57
N GLN A 60 -7.13 -48.68 -35.62
CA GLN A 60 -7.32 -48.24 -37.01
C GLN A 60 -8.81 -48.08 -37.39
N ASN A 61 -9.71 -48.85 -36.78
CA ASN A 61 -11.16 -48.68 -36.93
C ASN A 61 -11.72 -47.54 -36.06
N GLY A 62 -10.98 -47.11 -35.02
CA GLY A 62 -11.20 -45.88 -34.28
C GLY A 62 -10.42 -44.66 -34.81
N ALA A 63 -9.53 -44.86 -35.80
CA ALA A 63 -8.79 -43.78 -36.44
C ALA A 63 -9.69 -43.05 -37.43
N ILE A 64 -9.76 -41.72 -37.30
CA ILE A 64 -10.55 -40.83 -38.13
C ILE A 64 -10.25 -41.12 -39.61
N LYS A 65 -11.24 -41.68 -40.34
CA LYS A 65 -11.12 -41.88 -41.79
C LYS A 65 -11.22 -40.52 -42.47
N THR A 66 -10.18 -40.13 -43.19
CA THR A 66 -10.09 -38.80 -43.80
C THR A 66 -10.08 -38.91 -45.32
N TYR A 67 -10.94 -38.15 -46.01
CA TYR A 67 -11.04 -38.12 -47.47
C TYR A 67 -10.84 -36.70 -48.02
N PRO A 68 -10.17 -36.54 -49.19
CA PRO A 68 -9.99 -35.22 -49.80
C PRO A 68 -11.30 -34.52 -50.17
N THR A 69 -12.33 -35.28 -50.57
CA THR A 69 -13.64 -34.74 -50.98
C THR A 69 -14.78 -35.64 -50.53
N LEU A 70 -15.99 -35.07 -50.41
CA LEU A 70 -17.18 -35.85 -50.07
C LEU A 70 -17.48 -36.92 -51.14
N ALA A 71 -17.19 -36.64 -52.41
CA ALA A 71 -17.36 -37.60 -53.50
C ALA A 71 -16.48 -38.85 -53.32
N THR A 72 -15.20 -38.67 -52.95
CA THR A 72 -14.29 -39.79 -52.68
C THR A 72 -14.70 -40.58 -51.43
N ALA A 73 -15.21 -39.90 -50.41
CA ALA A 73 -15.76 -40.54 -49.21
C ALA A 73 -17.03 -41.37 -49.50
N ASN A 74 -17.94 -40.83 -50.33
CA ASN A 74 -19.17 -41.53 -50.75
C ASN A 74 -18.88 -42.72 -51.66
N ALA A 75 -17.86 -42.63 -52.52
CA ALA A 75 -17.42 -43.76 -53.35
C ALA A 75 -16.93 -44.95 -52.50
N ASP A 76 -16.36 -44.69 -51.32
CA ASP A 76 -15.87 -45.71 -50.39
C ASP A 76 -16.90 -46.11 -49.30
N ILE A 77 -18.14 -45.63 -49.38
CA ILE A 77 -19.15 -45.81 -48.32
C ILE A 77 -19.48 -47.27 -48.00
N ALA A 78 -19.30 -48.18 -48.98
CA ALA A 78 -19.46 -49.62 -48.77
C ALA A 78 -18.46 -50.17 -47.75
N ASN A 79 -17.26 -49.57 -47.64
CA ASN A 79 -16.18 -49.96 -46.73
C ASN A 79 -16.18 -49.13 -45.41
N ILE A 80 -17.18 -48.28 -45.21
CA ILE A 80 -17.35 -47.48 -44.00
C ILE A 80 -18.42 -48.16 -43.13
N ALA A 81 -18.03 -48.53 -41.91
CA ALA A 81 -18.96 -49.14 -40.97
C ALA A 81 -20.00 -48.11 -40.48
N LEU A 82 -21.19 -48.59 -40.13
CA LEU A 82 -22.28 -47.76 -39.60
C LEU A 82 -21.79 -46.90 -38.42
N ASN A 83 -22.20 -45.63 -38.38
CA ASN A 83 -21.85 -44.66 -37.33
C ASN A 83 -20.35 -44.34 -37.17
N THR A 84 -19.50 -44.70 -38.15
CA THR A 84 -18.09 -44.32 -38.14
C THR A 84 -17.94 -42.84 -38.50
N LYS A 85 -17.12 -42.10 -37.73
CA LYS A 85 -16.76 -40.70 -38.04
C LYS A 85 -15.82 -40.66 -39.24
N VAL A 86 -16.16 -39.81 -40.20
CA VAL A 86 -15.42 -39.57 -41.44
C VAL A 86 -15.15 -38.07 -41.57
N SER A 87 -13.91 -37.64 -41.77
CA SER A 87 -13.58 -36.23 -41.96
C SER A 87 -13.30 -35.95 -43.44
N VAL A 88 -13.97 -34.95 -44.00
CA VAL A 88 -13.79 -34.50 -45.40
C VAL A 88 -12.98 -33.20 -45.38
N LEU A 89 -11.96 -33.10 -46.24
CA LEU A 89 -10.99 -32.00 -46.22
C LEU A 89 -11.24 -30.89 -47.27
N SER A 90 -12.20 -31.06 -48.17
CA SER A 90 -12.47 -30.09 -49.23
C SER A 90 -12.96 -28.75 -48.66
N GLU A 91 -12.57 -27.63 -49.27
CA GLU A 91 -13.02 -26.29 -48.83
C GLU A 91 -14.55 -26.11 -48.88
N THR A 92 -15.22 -26.75 -49.84
CA THR A 92 -16.66 -26.61 -50.07
C THR A 92 -17.49 -27.53 -49.16
N ASP A 93 -17.13 -28.81 -49.07
CA ASP A 93 -17.89 -29.82 -48.32
C ASP A 93 -17.19 -30.27 -47.03
N GLY A 94 -16.15 -29.57 -46.59
CA GLY A 94 -15.30 -30.00 -45.47
C GLY A 94 -16.05 -30.14 -44.15
N GLY A 95 -15.57 -31.05 -43.29
CA GLY A 95 -16.13 -31.28 -41.95
C GLY A 95 -16.34 -32.77 -41.64
N ASP A 96 -17.00 -33.03 -40.52
CA ASP A 96 -17.26 -34.38 -40.03
C ASP A 96 -18.58 -34.95 -40.56
N TYR A 97 -18.53 -36.20 -41.00
CA TYR A 97 -19.61 -36.99 -41.59
C TYR A 97 -19.68 -38.37 -40.94
N TYR A 98 -20.80 -39.06 -41.13
CA TYR A 98 -20.97 -40.44 -40.69
C TYR A 98 -21.91 -41.21 -41.62
N LYS A 99 -21.79 -42.53 -41.63
CA LYS A 99 -22.74 -43.40 -42.33
C LYS A 99 -23.96 -43.62 -41.45
N ALA A 100 -25.12 -43.07 -41.84
CA ALA A 100 -26.32 -43.04 -41.00
C ALA A 100 -27.13 -44.36 -41.01
N THR A 101 -27.09 -45.11 -42.11
CA THR A 101 -27.78 -46.41 -42.24
C THR A 101 -26.89 -47.41 -43.00
N ALA A 102 -27.14 -48.71 -42.81
CA ALA A 102 -26.32 -49.76 -43.45
C ALA A 102 -26.35 -49.67 -44.99
N ASP A 103 -27.51 -49.29 -45.54
CA ASP A 103 -27.79 -49.17 -46.97
C ASP A 103 -27.55 -47.75 -47.53
N ALA A 104 -26.97 -46.83 -46.75
CA ALA A 104 -26.71 -45.47 -47.20
C ALA A 104 -25.76 -45.46 -48.42
N THR A 105 -26.15 -44.74 -49.46
CA THR A 105 -25.34 -44.49 -50.67
C THR A 105 -24.55 -43.18 -50.59
N SER A 106 -24.77 -42.38 -49.55
CA SER A 106 -24.00 -41.18 -49.25
C SER A 106 -23.86 -40.96 -47.73
N LEU A 107 -22.77 -40.32 -47.32
CA LEU A 107 -22.47 -39.98 -45.95
C LEU A 107 -23.30 -38.78 -45.51
N THR A 108 -23.76 -38.81 -44.26
CA THR A 108 -24.54 -37.74 -43.63
C THR A 108 -23.61 -36.82 -42.86
N LYS A 109 -23.73 -35.50 -43.05
CA LYS A 109 -22.93 -34.53 -42.29
C LYS A 109 -23.32 -34.55 -40.82
N SER A 110 -22.35 -34.60 -39.92
CA SER A 110 -22.57 -34.63 -38.49
C SER A 110 -23.18 -33.31 -38.00
N PRO A 111 -24.26 -33.33 -37.20
CA PRO A 111 -24.71 -32.14 -36.45
C PRO A 111 -23.69 -31.65 -35.41
N TYR A 112 -22.72 -32.50 -35.06
CA TYR A 112 -21.64 -32.21 -34.11
C TYR A 112 -20.30 -31.89 -34.79
N ASP A 113 -20.33 -31.68 -36.11
CA ASP A 113 -19.18 -31.16 -36.85
C ASP A 113 -18.78 -29.79 -36.28
N SER A 114 -17.52 -29.63 -35.85
CA SER A 114 -17.07 -28.41 -35.17
C SER A 114 -17.17 -27.18 -36.08
N VAL A 115 -16.99 -27.34 -37.39
CA VAL A 115 -17.15 -26.26 -38.37
C VAL A 115 -18.61 -25.86 -38.48
N LYS A 116 -19.53 -26.84 -38.61
CA LYS A 116 -20.97 -26.58 -38.60
C LYS A 116 -21.46 -25.99 -37.28
N GLN A 117 -21.03 -26.52 -36.13
CA GLN A 117 -21.41 -25.97 -34.82
C GLN A 117 -20.85 -24.57 -34.60
N SER A 118 -19.61 -24.32 -35.02
CA SER A 118 -19.01 -22.98 -34.97
C SER A 118 -19.79 -22.02 -35.86
N LYS A 119 -20.16 -22.46 -37.07
CA LYS A 119 -20.98 -21.64 -37.98
C LYS A 119 -22.37 -21.39 -37.43
N ASP A 120 -23.06 -22.43 -36.96
CA ASP A 120 -24.41 -22.33 -36.41
C ASP A 120 -24.42 -21.49 -35.13
N TYR A 121 -23.41 -21.62 -34.26
CA TYR A 121 -23.22 -20.78 -33.07
C TYR A 121 -22.90 -19.33 -33.43
N THR A 122 -22.02 -19.10 -34.42
CA THR A 122 -21.68 -17.76 -34.91
C THR A 122 -22.90 -17.10 -35.57
N ASP A 123 -23.65 -17.83 -36.40
CA ASP A 123 -24.88 -17.35 -37.04
C ASP A 123 -25.98 -17.10 -35.99
N GLN A 124 -26.09 -17.93 -34.95
CA GLN A 124 -27.02 -17.72 -33.83
C GLN A 124 -26.62 -16.52 -32.97
N LEU A 125 -25.33 -16.36 -32.64
CA LEU A 125 -24.82 -15.17 -31.94
C LEU A 125 -25.05 -13.92 -32.78
N PHE A 126 -24.72 -13.97 -34.07
CA PHE A 126 -24.90 -12.84 -34.97
C PHE A 126 -26.38 -12.46 -35.05
N LYS A 127 -27.30 -13.42 -35.21
CA LYS A 127 -28.75 -13.18 -35.20
C LYS A 127 -29.32 -12.77 -33.85
N LYS A 128 -28.69 -13.18 -32.74
CA LYS A 128 -29.09 -12.79 -31.39
C LYS A 128 -28.87 -11.30 -31.14
N TYR A 129 -27.84 -10.73 -31.77
CA TYR A 129 -27.44 -9.34 -31.57
C TYR A 129 -27.80 -8.44 -32.76
N PHE A 130 -27.92 -8.99 -33.97
CA PHE A 130 -28.10 -8.23 -35.21
C PHE A 130 -29.10 -8.87 -36.18
N ASN A 131 -29.87 -8.04 -36.89
CA ASN A 131 -30.72 -8.48 -38.00
C ASN A 131 -30.29 -7.79 -39.31
N VAL A 132 -30.34 -8.52 -40.42
CA VAL A 132 -30.11 -7.95 -41.76
C VAL A 132 -31.44 -7.86 -42.49
N VAL A 133 -31.88 -6.63 -42.79
CA VAL A 133 -33.11 -6.31 -43.50
C VAL A 133 -32.75 -5.86 -44.91
N THR A 134 -33.09 -6.69 -45.90
CA THR A 134 -32.80 -6.45 -47.33
C THR A 134 -34.00 -5.96 -48.12
N ASN A 135 -35.16 -5.87 -47.49
CA ASN A 135 -36.44 -5.56 -48.15
C ASN A 135 -36.94 -4.15 -47.80
N ASP A 136 -36.05 -3.28 -47.31
CA ASP A 136 -36.40 -1.92 -46.91
C ASP A 136 -36.70 -1.05 -48.14
N PRO A 137 -37.79 -0.26 -48.13
CA PRO A 137 -38.16 0.56 -49.28
C PRO A 137 -37.15 1.70 -49.56
N GLU A 138 -36.43 2.21 -48.56
CA GLU A 138 -35.43 3.29 -48.71
C GLU A 138 -34.00 2.76 -48.92
N PHE A 139 -33.69 1.58 -48.38
CA PHE A 139 -32.32 1.08 -48.27
C PHE A 139 -32.12 -0.26 -49.00
N LEU A 140 -30.99 -0.42 -49.69
CA LEU A 140 -30.55 -1.68 -50.33
C LEU A 140 -30.17 -2.75 -49.30
N LEU A 141 -29.60 -2.33 -48.18
CA LEU A 141 -29.16 -3.21 -47.10
C LEU A 141 -29.29 -2.44 -45.78
N VAL A 142 -29.89 -3.03 -44.75
CA VAL A 142 -29.90 -2.46 -43.40
C VAL A 142 -29.50 -3.55 -42.41
N VAL A 143 -28.49 -3.29 -41.60
CA VAL A 143 -28.12 -4.10 -40.44
C VAL A 143 -28.64 -3.37 -39.21
N THR A 144 -29.52 -4.01 -38.46
CA THR A 144 -30.07 -3.49 -37.20
C THR A 144 -29.54 -4.29 -36.00
N ASP A 145 -29.66 -3.74 -34.81
CA ASP A 145 -29.61 -4.55 -33.59
C ASP A 145 -30.88 -5.42 -33.42
N ASN A 146 -30.96 -6.20 -32.34
CA ASN A 146 -32.12 -7.05 -32.05
C ASN A 146 -33.40 -6.28 -31.65
N ALA A 147 -33.27 -4.98 -31.33
CA ALA A 147 -34.38 -4.10 -30.99
C ALA A 147 -34.93 -3.35 -32.23
N GLY A 148 -34.26 -3.49 -33.39
CA GLY A 148 -34.65 -2.89 -34.66
C GLY A 148 -33.95 -1.57 -35.00
N ASN A 149 -32.96 -1.15 -34.20
CA ASN A 149 -32.21 0.09 -34.43
C ASN A 149 -31.17 -0.10 -35.54
N ARG A 150 -31.13 0.82 -36.52
CA ARG A 150 -30.25 0.72 -37.70
C ARG A 150 -28.80 1.06 -37.33
N LEU A 151 -27.91 0.07 -37.41
CA LEU A 151 -26.48 0.20 -37.12
C LEU A 151 -25.65 0.47 -38.37
N LEU A 152 -26.08 -0.06 -39.51
CA LEU A 152 -25.47 0.18 -40.81
C LEU A 152 -26.58 0.12 -41.84
N ALA A 153 -26.67 1.08 -42.76
CA ALA A 153 -27.56 0.99 -43.89
C ALA A 153 -26.85 1.43 -45.17
N ILE A 154 -27.21 0.86 -46.30
CA ILE A 154 -26.81 1.34 -47.61
C ILE A 154 -28.08 1.80 -48.29
N ASP A 155 -28.19 3.08 -48.59
CA ASP A 155 -29.39 3.58 -49.28
C ASP A 155 -29.41 3.14 -50.74
N ARG A 156 -30.56 3.28 -51.41
CA ARG A 156 -30.69 2.92 -52.83
C ARG A 156 -29.89 3.81 -53.79
N SER A 157 -29.31 4.89 -53.29
CA SER A 157 -28.37 5.76 -54.00
C SER A 157 -26.91 5.34 -53.81
N GLY A 158 -26.66 4.29 -53.01
CA GLY A 158 -25.34 3.68 -52.80
C GLY A 158 -24.54 4.26 -51.63
N TYR A 159 -25.09 5.20 -50.86
CA TYR A 159 -24.39 5.76 -49.70
C TYR A 159 -24.46 4.81 -48.51
N THR A 160 -23.32 4.60 -47.87
CA THR A 160 -23.22 3.81 -46.64
C THR A 160 -23.40 4.74 -45.44
N HIS A 161 -24.38 4.41 -44.63
CA HIS A 161 -24.76 5.08 -43.40
C HIS A 161 -24.35 4.20 -42.24
N LEU A 162 -23.55 4.72 -41.32
CA LEU A 162 -23.10 4.00 -40.13
C LEU A 162 -23.72 4.64 -38.89
N ASN A 163 -24.16 3.80 -37.96
CA ASN A 163 -24.74 4.14 -36.68
C ASN A 163 -25.81 5.24 -36.78
N LEU A 164 -26.85 4.96 -37.57
CA LEU A 164 -27.95 5.88 -37.90
C LEU A 164 -28.79 6.32 -36.68
N THR A 165 -28.43 5.90 -35.47
CA THR A 165 -29.15 6.26 -34.24
C THR A 165 -28.53 7.38 -33.42
N GLN A 166 -27.26 7.76 -33.60
CA GLN A 166 -26.72 9.05 -33.09
C GLN A 166 -25.23 9.23 -33.44
N GLU A 167 -24.90 10.46 -33.83
CA GLU A 167 -23.55 10.96 -34.12
C GLU A 167 -22.55 10.60 -33.02
N TYR A 168 -21.38 10.05 -33.37
CA TYR A 168 -20.10 10.75 -33.25
C TYR A 168 -18.92 9.82 -33.56
N THR A 169 -17.99 10.40 -34.31
CA THR A 169 -16.68 9.94 -34.75
C THR A 169 -15.65 10.03 -33.62
N ASP A 170 -14.69 9.10 -33.56
CA ASP A 170 -13.33 9.51 -33.21
C ASP A 170 -12.23 8.64 -33.82
N THR A 171 -11.12 9.33 -34.13
CA THR A 171 -10.07 8.90 -35.08
C THR A 171 -8.88 8.30 -34.33
N VAL A 172 -8.51 7.06 -34.64
CA VAL A 172 -7.34 6.38 -34.03
C VAL A 172 -6.05 6.85 -34.72
N LYS A 173 -5.11 7.41 -33.95
CA LYS A 173 -3.85 8.00 -34.48
C LYS A 173 -2.82 6.92 -34.85
N PRO A 174 -1.98 7.11 -35.89
CA PRO A 174 -1.01 6.11 -36.35
C PRO A 174 0.01 5.59 -35.33
N SER A 175 0.31 6.37 -34.29
CA SER A 175 1.22 6.00 -33.21
C SER A 175 0.56 5.20 -32.08
N ASP A 176 -0.77 5.02 -32.15
CA ASP A 176 -1.54 4.35 -31.12
C ASP A 176 -1.41 2.83 -31.27
N THR A 177 -1.18 2.13 -30.17
CA THR A 177 -1.22 0.66 -30.12
C THR A 177 -2.55 0.11 -30.65
N THR A 178 -3.63 0.89 -30.53
CA THR A 178 -4.96 0.58 -31.10
C THR A 178 -4.94 0.68 -32.62
N TYR A 179 -4.25 1.65 -33.20
CA TYR A 179 -4.04 1.76 -34.65
C TYR A 179 -3.17 0.62 -35.17
N HIS A 180 -2.08 0.27 -34.47
CA HIS A 180 -1.25 -0.88 -34.85
C HIS A 180 -2.00 -2.21 -34.74
N SER A 181 -2.91 -2.35 -33.76
CA SER A 181 -3.78 -3.52 -33.61
C SER A 181 -4.88 -3.56 -34.67
N LEU A 182 -5.44 -2.40 -35.03
CA LEU A 182 -6.44 -2.25 -36.10
C LEU A 182 -5.82 -2.49 -37.49
N VAL A 183 -4.62 -1.98 -37.75
CA VAL A 183 -3.83 -2.26 -38.96
C VAL A 183 -3.47 -3.73 -39.04
N SER A 184 -3.12 -4.37 -37.93
CA SER A 184 -2.87 -5.81 -37.88
C SER A 184 -4.15 -6.62 -38.18
N LEU A 185 -5.30 -6.19 -37.66
CA LEU A 185 -6.60 -6.79 -37.94
C LEU A 185 -7.07 -6.57 -39.39
N LEU A 186 -6.83 -5.38 -39.97
CA LEU A 186 -7.20 -5.03 -41.34
C LEU A 186 -6.26 -5.68 -42.38
N SER A 187 -4.99 -5.90 -42.03
CA SER A 187 -4.04 -6.66 -42.86
C SER A 187 -4.41 -8.13 -43.03
N LEU A 188 -5.23 -8.67 -42.11
CA LEU A 188 -5.83 -10.00 -42.21
C LEU A 188 -7.07 -10.05 -43.12
N LEU A 189 -7.62 -8.88 -43.53
CA LEU A 189 -8.90 -8.77 -44.24
C LEU A 189 -8.79 -8.25 -45.68
N GLY A 190 -7.62 -7.86 -46.19
CA GLY A 190 -7.52 -7.41 -47.57
C GLY A 190 -6.10 -7.19 -48.07
N ASN A 191 -5.83 -7.67 -49.28
CA ASN A 191 -4.54 -7.62 -49.96
C ASN A 191 -3.84 -6.24 -49.84
N VAL A 192 -2.66 -6.25 -49.21
CA VAL A 192 -1.77 -5.10 -49.06
C VAL A 192 -1.37 -4.60 -50.46
N THR A 193 -1.73 -3.35 -50.76
CA THR A 193 -1.28 -2.64 -51.97
C THR A 193 0.23 -2.42 -51.93
N THR A 194 0.90 -2.56 -53.06
CA THR A 194 2.35 -2.31 -53.22
C THR A 194 2.70 -0.82 -53.42
N ASP A 195 1.75 0.09 -53.17
CA ASP A 195 1.92 1.54 -53.36
C ASP A 195 2.79 2.14 -52.23
N PRO A 196 3.93 2.78 -52.57
CA PRO A 196 4.86 3.34 -51.58
C PRO A 196 4.35 4.60 -50.87
N GLU A 197 3.34 5.30 -51.39
CA GLU A 197 2.85 6.57 -50.79
C GLU A 197 1.54 6.40 -50.00
N ASN A 198 0.77 5.36 -50.26
CA ASN A 198 -0.57 5.18 -49.70
C ASN A 198 -0.66 3.94 -48.80
N LEU A 199 -1.31 4.11 -47.65
CA LEU A 199 -1.55 3.06 -46.67
C LEU A 199 -2.79 2.23 -47.07
N PHE A 200 -3.76 2.87 -47.74
CA PHE A 200 -5.00 2.25 -48.19
C PHE A 200 -5.60 3.00 -49.39
N ILE A 201 -6.08 2.28 -50.40
CA ILE A 201 -6.77 2.85 -51.57
C ILE A 201 -8.01 2.02 -51.86
N VAL A 202 -9.15 2.70 -52.01
CA VAL A 202 -10.38 2.15 -52.58
C VAL A 202 -10.57 2.77 -53.97
N SER A 203 -10.70 1.89 -54.96
CA SER A 203 -10.94 2.28 -56.34
C SER A 203 -12.22 1.67 -56.88
N ASP A 204 -12.82 2.33 -57.87
CA ASP A 204 -13.87 1.72 -58.68
C ASP A 204 -13.31 0.61 -59.60
N ALA A 205 -14.20 -0.08 -60.31
CA ALA A 205 -13.84 -1.11 -61.28
C ALA A 205 -12.97 -0.59 -62.45
N SER A 206 -12.93 0.73 -62.66
CA SER A 206 -12.12 1.42 -63.67
C SER A 206 -10.78 1.91 -63.12
N LYS A 207 -10.46 1.62 -61.85
CA LYS A 207 -9.26 2.02 -61.10
C LYS A 207 -9.14 3.51 -60.77
N ASN A 208 -10.24 4.26 -60.77
CA ASN A 208 -10.24 5.63 -60.25
C ASN A 208 -10.22 5.61 -58.72
N THR A 209 -9.40 6.46 -58.09
CA THR A 209 -9.32 6.55 -56.63
C THR A 209 -10.53 7.28 -56.07
N LEU A 210 -11.39 6.54 -55.39
CA LEU A 210 -12.57 7.06 -54.72
C LEU A 210 -12.24 7.56 -53.33
N LEU A 211 -11.38 6.82 -52.63
CA LEU A 211 -10.90 7.16 -51.29
C LEU A 211 -9.48 6.62 -51.13
N LYS A 212 -8.59 7.45 -50.61
CA LYS A 212 -7.25 7.01 -50.21
C LYS A 212 -6.87 7.55 -48.84
N ILE A 213 -6.06 6.77 -48.14
CA ILE A 213 -5.39 7.14 -46.90
C ILE A 213 -3.90 7.12 -47.20
N GLY A 214 -3.28 8.30 -47.19
CA GLY A 214 -1.84 8.45 -47.35
C GLY A 214 -1.09 7.90 -46.14
N ARG A 215 0.17 7.49 -46.33
CA ARG A 215 1.03 7.05 -45.21
C ARG A 215 1.40 8.18 -44.24
N ASP A 216 1.16 9.42 -44.64
CA ASP A 216 1.21 10.65 -43.84
C ASP A 216 -0.04 10.85 -42.96
N GLY A 217 -1.05 9.99 -43.08
CA GLY A 217 -2.30 10.07 -42.33
C GLY A 217 -3.37 10.95 -42.96
N MET A 218 -3.15 11.54 -44.14
CA MET A 218 -4.18 12.32 -44.84
C MET A 218 -5.22 11.42 -45.52
N ILE A 219 -6.50 11.75 -45.35
CA ILE A 219 -7.62 11.13 -46.06
C ILE A 219 -8.03 12.07 -47.19
N SER A 220 -8.06 11.58 -48.43
CA SER A 220 -8.46 12.38 -49.59
C SER A 220 -9.38 11.60 -50.54
N GLY A 221 -10.38 12.29 -51.07
CA GLY A 221 -11.40 11.77 -52.00
C GLY A 221 -11.99 12.91 -52.82
N ASN A 222 -12.45 12.61 -54.04
CA ASN A 222 -12.99 13.59 -54.97
C ASN A 222 -14.53 13.58 -54.87
N PHE A 223 -15.11 14.43 -54.02
CA PHE A 223 -16.57 14.51 -53.81
C PHE A 223 -17.18 15.58 -54.71
N ASN A 224 -17.07 15.41 -56.03
CA ASN A 224 -17.67 16.33 -56.98
C ASN A 224 -19.08 15.81 -57.35
N ILE A 225 -20.12 16.29 -56.67
CA ILE A 225 -21.52 16.12 -57.11
C ILE A 225 -21.95 17.45 -57.75
N GLY A 226 -22.33 17.40 -59.02
CA GLY A 226 -22.61 18.57 -59.85
C GLY A 226 -23.77 19.42 -59.32
N TYR A 227 -23.54 20.73 -59.28
CA TYR A 227 -24.45 21.79 -58.81
C TYR A 227 -25.76 21.93 -59.63
N SER A 228 -25.98 21.12 -60.67
CA SER A 228 -27.13 21.22 -61.57
C SER A 228 -28.39 20.48 -61.10
N ASP A 229 -28.29 19.57 -60.14
CA ASP A 229 -29.38 18.64 -59.83
C ASP A 229 -30.31 19.12 -58.69
N LEU A 230 -30.02 20.28 -58.09
CA LEU A 230 -30.73 20.84 -56.93
C LEU A 230 -31.76 21.94 -57.27
N LEU A 231 -31.98 22.27 -58.56
CA LEU A 231 -32.78 23.43 -58.97
C LEU A 231 -34.24 23.15 -59.39
N ASN A 232 -34.75 21.91 -59.31
CA ASN A 232 -36.08 21.59 -59.86
C ASN A 232 -37.06 20.90 -58.89
N THR A 233 -37.21 21.41 -57.66
CA THR A 233 -38.54 21.28 -57.02
C THR A 233 -38.82 22.39 -55.99
N PRO A 234 -39.96 23.10 -56.08
CA PRO A 234 -40.28 24.24 -55.21
C PRO A 234 -40.69 23.83 -53.79
N GLN A 235 -40.42 24.76 -52.86
CA GLN A 235 -40.71 24.78 -51.43
C GLN A 235 -42.14 24.35 -51.02
N ALA A 236 -42.44 23.88 -49.80
CA ALA A 236 -42.22 24.53 -48.49
C ALA A 236 -42.76 23.61 -47.35
N PRO A 237 -42.74 23.98 -46.05
CA PRO A 237 -41.66 24.59 -45.25
C PRO A 237 -41.51 23.95 -43.85
N LEU A 238 -40.29 23.94 -43.32
CA LEU A 238 -40.04 24.12 -41.89
C LEU A 238 -38.91 25.14 -41.76
N GLN A 239 -39.23 26.30 -41.18
CA GLN A 239 -38.34 27.45 -41.02
C GLN A 239 -37.14 27.11 -40.12
N LEU A 240 -35.93 27.25 -40.64
CA LEU A 240 -34.71 27.52 -39.88
C LEU A 240 -34.14 28.84 -40.41
N GLY A 241 -34.02 29.81 -39.49
CA GLY A 241 -33.89 31.24 -39.80
C GLY A 241 -32.67 31.60 -40.64
N LEU A 242 -32.92 32.41 -41.68
CA LEU A 242 -31.95 33.26 -42.34
C LEU A 242 -31.91 34.59 -41.57
N GLU A 243 -30.77 34.98 -41.02
CA GLU A 243 -30.52 36.41 -40.72
C GLU A 243 -29.88 37.06 -41.94
N ASP A 244 -30.66 37.87 -42.64
CA ASP A 244 -30.14 39.01 -43.40
C ASP A 244 -30.09 40.20 -42.44
N SER A 245 -28.94 40.88 -42.37
CA SER A 245 -28.94 42.33 -42.49
C SER A 245 -27.53 42.90 -42.54
N SER A 246 -27.20 43.42 -43.73
CA SER A 246 -26.56 44.71 -43.93
C SER A 246 -25.42 45.11 -42.97
N GLY A 247 -24.19 45.00 -43.46
CA GLY A 247 -23.11 45.91 -43.07
C GLY A 247 -22.06 45.35 -42.11
N ILE A 248 -21.37 44.28 -42.52
CA ILE A 248 -19.93 43.95 -42.37
C ILE A 248 -19.76 42.55 -42.99
N SER A 249 -18.68 42.30 -43.74
CA SER A 249 -18.49 41.12 -44.61
C SER A 249 -18.61 39.78 -43.87
N ASN A 250 -19.76 39.09 -43.98
CA ASN A 250 -19.93 37.73 -43.49
C ASN A 250 -19.46 36.71 -44.55
N PRO A 251 -18.35 35.97 -44.31
CA PRO A 251 -17.76 35.06 -45.29
C PRO A 251 -18.46 33.68 -45.35
N TYR A 252 -19.41 33.43 -44.45
CA TYR A 252 -20.06 32.13 -44.30
C TYR A 252 -21.32 32.02 -45.19
N LEU A 253 -21.45 30.89 -45.89
CA LEU A 253 -22.65 30.43 -46.59
C LEU A 253 -23.63 29.76 -45.62
N LEU A 254 -23.11 28.95 -44.69
CA LEU A 254 -23.84 28.34 -43.59
C LEU A 254 -22.95 28.38 -42.35
N LYS A 255 -23.48 28.80 -41.20
CA LYS A 255 -22.74 28.84 -39.94
C LYS A 255 -23.65 28.32 -38.83
N ILE A 256 -23.14 27.37 -38.06
CA ILE A 256 -23.76 26.88 -36.83
C ILE A 256 -22.84 27.28 -35.69
N SER A 257 -23.43 27.82 -34.62
CA SER A 257 -22.68 28.35 -33.48
C SER A 257 -23.36 28.03 -32.17
N ASP A 258 -22.59 28.03 -31.09
CA ASP A 258 -23.16 27.95 -29.76
C ASP A 258 -23.79 29.30 -29.32
N LEU A 259 -24.46 29.28 -28.17
CA LEU A 259 -25.12 30.46 -27.58
C LEU A 259 -24.14 31.59 -27.18
N SER A 260 -22.83 31.31 -27.17
CA SER A 260 -21.77 32.30 -26.91
C SER A 260 -21.16 32.87 -28.20
N GLY A 261 -21.61 32.40 -29.37
CA GLY A 261 -21.19 32.88 -30.68
C GLY A 261 -20.00 32.14 -31.31
N ASN A 262 -19.49 31.07 -30.67
CA ASN A 262 -18.38 30.28 -31.21
C ASN A 262 -18.86 29.43 -32.40
N ILE A 263 -18.08 29.39 -33.47
CA ILE A 263 -18.40 28.60 -34.66
C ILE A 263 -18.17 27.13 -34.35
N LEU A 264 -19.18 26.29 -34.56
CA LEU A 264 -19.11 24.83 -34.38
C LEU A 264 -19.02 24.10 -35.73
N PHE A 265 -19.57 24.74 -36.76
CA PHE A 265 -19.51 24.27 -38.14
C PHE A 265 -19.75 25.47 -39.05
N ALA A 266 -18.93 25.65 -40.07
CA ALA A 266 -19.18 26.65 -41.10
C ALA A 266 -18.84 26.13 -42.50
N ILE A 267 -19.66 26.53 -43.44
CA ILE A 267 -19.38 26.45 -44.87
C ILE A 267 -19.16 27.88 -45.32
N PHE A 268 -18.01 28.17 -45.90
CA PHE A 268 -17.68 29.46 -46.48
C PHE A 268 -18.30 29.57 -47.88
N LYS A 269 -18.51 30.81 -48.34
CA LYS A 269 -19.07 31.07 -49.68
C LYS A 269 -18.17 30.60 -50.83
N ASP A 270 -16.89 30.37 -50.57
CA ASP A 270 -15.94 29.80 -51.54
C ASP A 270 -15.96 28.26 -51.57
N GLY A 271 -16.83 27.62 -50.78
CA GLY A 271 -16.98 26.17 -50.70
C GLY A 271 -16.04 25.51 -49.69
N THR A 272 -15.20 26.28 -49.00
CA THR A 272 -14.38 25.75 -47.89
C THR A 272 -15.29 25.35 -46.73
N VAL A 273 -15.08 24.15 -46.19
CA VAL A 273 -15.79 23.67 -44.99
C VAL A 273 -14.82 23.73 -43.83
N ASP A 274 -15.22 24.45 -42.77
CA ASP A 274 -14.46 24.59 -41.54
C ASP A 274 -15.25 23.98 -40.39
N ILE A 275 -14.68 22.91 -39.85
CA ILE A 275 -15.18 22.16 -38.71
C ILE A 275 -14.14 22.38 -37.62
N PRO A 276 -14.29 23.41 -36.78
CA PRO A 276 -13.34 23.66 -35.72
C PRO A 276 -13.28 22.43 -34.79
N TYR A 277 -12.04 22.01 -34.54
CA TYR A 277 -11.64 20.79 -33.84
C TYR A 277 -12.57 20.44 -32.65
N LEU A 278 -13.31 19.33 -32.76
CA LEU A 278 -14.07 18.76 -31.65
C LEU A 278 -13.10 18.26 -30.58
N SER A 279 -13.06 18.98 -29.45
CA SER A 279 -12.30 18.57 -28.26
C SER A 279 -13.23 17.95 -27.22
N SER A 280 -12.92 16.70 -26.83
CA SER A 280 -13.08 16.12 -25.48
C SER A 280 -14.48 15.87 -24.85
N SER A 281 -15.62 16.03 -25.51
CA SER A 281 -16.92 16.13 -24.78
C SER A 281 -17.85 14.91 -24.68
N ASN A 282 -17.55 13.71 -25.21
CA ASN A 282 -18.31 12.47 -24.89
C ASN A 282 -17.51 11.38 -24.16
N LEU A 283 -16.36 11.76 -23.60
CA LEU A 283 -15.95 11.15 -22.36
C LEU A 283 -16.93 11.68 -21.32
N GLN A 284 -17.97 10.91 -20.98
CA GLN A 284 -18.88 11.29 -19.91
C GLN A 284 -18.02 11.75 -18.74
N VAL A 285 -18.14 13.03 -18.36
CA VAL A 285 -17.32 13.64 -17.32
C VAL A 285 -17.28 12.74 -16.09
N ASP A 286 -18.38 12.04 -15.80
CA ASP A 286 -18.48 11.11 -14.68
C ASP A 286 -17.76 9.76 -14.90
N THR A 287 -17.73 9.22 -16.11
CA THR A 287 -17.01 7.97 -16.44
C THR A 287 -15.51 8.23 -16.61
N ILE A 288 -15.13 9.37 -17.19
CA ILE A 288 -13.74 9.82 -17.20
C ILE A 288 -13.27 10.28 -15.84
N ASN A 289 -14.08 10.96 -15.02
CA ASN A 289 -13.70 11.29 -13.64
C ASN A 289 -13.73 10.05 -12.76
N SER A 290 -14.52 9.02 -13.08
CA SER A 290 -14.45 7.70 -12.45
C SER A 290 -13.13 7.00 -12.80
N VAL A 291 -12.77 6.92 -14.07
CA VAL A 291 -11.51 6.29 -14.50
C VAL A 291 -10.30 7.14 -14.15
N LEU A 292 -10.37 8.48 -14.21
CA LEU A 292 -9.36 9.42 -13.72
C LEU A 292 -9.30 9.42 -12.20
N SER A 293 -10.40 9.27 -11.44
CA SER A 293 -10.30 9.14 -9.98
C SER A 293 -9.70 7.80 -9.59
N VAL A 294 -9.96 6.73 -10.34
CA VAL A 294 -9.28 5.43 -10.19
C VAL A 294 -7.82 5.49 -10.65
N LEU A 295 -7.49 6.26 -11.70
CA LEU A 295 -6.11 6.47 -12.16
C LEU A 295 -5.36 7.53 -11.34
N GLU A 296 -6.05 8.48 -10.70
CA GLU A 296 -5.51 9.46 -9.74
C GLU A 296 -5.33 8.82 -8.35
N GLN A 297 -6.15 7.82 -8.01
CA GLN A 297 -5.89 6.92 -6.89
C GLN A 297 -4.69 6.00 -7.15
N ASN A 298 -4.36 5.73 -8.41
CA ASN A 298 -3.17 4.99 -8.84
C ASN A 298 -2.00 5.90 -9.29
N ALA A 299 -2.19 7.22 -9.33
CA ALA A 299 -1.13 8.19 -9.53
C ALA A 299 -0.56 8.51 -8.15
N SER A 300 0.76 8.52 -8.01
CA SER A 300 1.44 8.98 -6.80
C SER A 300 0.73 10.20 -6.22
N ALA A 301 0.28 10.14 -4.96
CA ALA A 301 -0.59 11.13 -4.37
C ALA A 301 -0.06 12.54 -4.66
N LYS A 302 -0.92 13.42 -5.18
CA LYS A 302 -0.50 14.78 -5.52
C LYS A 302 -0.11 15.53 -4.24
N LEU A 303 0.84 16.47 -4.36
CA LEU A 303 1.18 17.37 -3.26
C LEU A 303 -0.10 18.08 -2.79
N THR A 304 -0.38 18.00 -1.49
CA THR A 304 -1.57 18.66 -0.95
C THR A 304 -1.43 20.19 -0.98
N THR A 305 -2.51 20.89 -1.32
CA THR A 305 -2.64 22.34 -1.18
C THR A 305 -3.19 22.75 0.20
N LYS A 306 -3.71 21.79 0.98
CA LYS A 306 -4.33 22.06 2.28
C LYS A 306 -3.25 22.51 3.27
N THR A 307 -3.63 23.34 4.24
CA THR A 307 -2.77 23.71 5.38
C THR A 307 -2.98 22.80 6.60
N LYS A 308 -4.03 21.95 6.57
CA LYS A 308 -4.28 20.92 7.59
C LYS A 308 -4.82 19.63 6.96
N VAL A 309 -4.33 18.49 7.42
CA VAL A 309 -4.76 17.16 6.98
C VAL A 309 -4.92 16.24 8.21
N ASN A 310 -6.00 15.46 8.22
CA ASN A 310 -6.21 14.39 9.19
C ASN A 310 -5.93 13.06 8.51
N VAL A 311 -5.04 12.27 9.10
CA VAL A 311 -4.77 10.88 8.72
C VAL A 311 -5.38 10.01 9.82
N THR A 312 -6.01 8.90 9.45
CA THR A 312 -6.55 7.94 10.41
C THR A 312 -5.46 7.40 11.34
N ARG A 313 -5.83 6.84 12.49
CA ARG A 313 -4.84 6.32 13.45
C ARG A 313 -4.03 5.19 12.81
N GLN A 314 -2.71 5.27 12.91
CA GLN A 314 -1.79 4.27 12.37
C GLN A 314 -0.96 3.64 13.48
N GLY A 315 -0.82 2.31 13.42
CA GLY A 315 0.11 1.55 14.26
C GLY A 315 1.49 1.41 13.63
N TYR A 316 1.56 1.46 12.30
CA TYR A 316 2.74 1.35 11.48
C TYR A 316 2.49 1.99 10.09
N MET A 317 3.50 2.58 9.46
CA MET A 317 3.38 3.17 8.12
C MET A 317 4.69 3.12 7.32
N ARG A 318 4.58 3.33 6.00
CA ARG A 318 5.70 3.61 5.10
C ARG A 318 5.79 5.11 4.79
N LEU A 319 7.01 5.63 4.84
CA LEU A 319 7.38 6.96 4.35
C LEU A 319 8.27 6.81 3.11
N LYS A 320 7.83 7.30 1.96
CA LYS A 320 8.68 7.40 0.76
C LYS A 320 9.15 8.83 0.59
N VAL A 321 10.45 9.05 0.76
CA VAL A 321 11.11 10.35 0.65
C VAL A 321 11.76 10.46 -0.72
N GLU A 322 11.42 11.53 -1.44
CA GLU A 322 12.04 11.92 -2.71
C GLU A 322 12.93 13.14 -2.43
N ALA A 323 14.24 12.92 -2.35
CA ALA A 323 15.23 13.96 -2.06
C ALA A 323 16.60 13.54 -2.62
N LEU A 324 17.52 14.50 -2.80
CA LEU A 324 18.88 14.17 -3.25
C LEU A 324 19.57 13.22 -2.26
N ASN A 325 19.51 13.54 -0.97
CA ASN A 325 20.02 12.74 0.15
C ASN A 325 19.27 13.12 1.44
N PHE A 326 19.44 12.34 2.51
CA PHE A 326 19.16 12.82 3.86
C PHE A 326 20.26 13.81 4.32
N PRO A 327 19.94 14.78 5.20
CA PRO A 327 20.92 15.71 5.73
C PRO A 327 21.98 14.97 6.56
N THR A 328 23.22 15.46 6.52
CA THR A 328 24.36 14.88 7.25
C THR A 328 24.96 15.82 8.29
N ASP A 329 24.56 17.10 8.27
CA ASP A 329 25.01 18.12 9.22
C ASP A 329 24.57 17.79 10.65
N ILE A 330 25.52 17.35 11.47
CA ILE A 330 25.27 16.92 12.85
C ILE A 330 24.89 18.08 13.78
N THR A 331 25.04 19.35 13.36
CA THR A 331 24.59 20.50 14.14
C THR A 331 23.08 20.70 14.05
N GLY A 332 22.43 20.08 13.05
CA GLY A 332 20.98 20.21 12.82
C GLY A 332 20.57 21.58 12.28
N GLN A 333 21.51 22.39 11.78
CA GLN A 333 21.25 23.75 11.28
C GLN A 333 21.05 23.78 9.76
N ILE A 334 21.62 22.82 9.04
CA ILE A 334 21.54 22.72 7.58
C ILE A 334 20.61 21.57 7.19
N GLY A 335 19.49 21.94 6.57
CA GLY A 335 18.45 21.00 6.15
C GLY A 335 18.60 20.53 4.70
N THR A 336 17.86 19.47 4.36
CA THR A 336 17.66 19.02 2.97
C THR A 336 16.17 19.00 2.66
N LYS A 337 15.79 19.55 1.50
CA LYS A 337 14.39 19.60 1.04
C LYS A 337 14.07 18.43 0.12
N GLY A 338 12.80 18.03 0.12
CA GLY A 338 12.28 17.00 -0.75
C GLY A 338 10.76 16.90 -0.66
N THR A 339 10.22 15.77 -1.10
CA THR A 339 8.81 15.41 -0.85
C THR A 339 8.73 14.12 -0.05
N VAL A 340 7.64 13.93 0.68
CA VAL A 340 7.36 12.68 1.40
C VAL A 340 5.95 12.22 1.12
N LEU A 341 5.81 10.92 0.83
CA LEU A 341 4.54 10.20 0.76
C LEU A 341 4.37 9.35 2.02
N PHE A 342 3.29 9.61 2.76
CA PHE A 342 2.79 8.78 3.84
C PHE A 342 1.82 7.75 3.24
N CYS A 343 2.10 6.46 3.41
CA CYS A 343 1.28 5.38 2.85
C CYS A 343 1.33 4.11 3.72
N ASN A 344 0.45 3.16 3.43
CA ASN A 344 0.59 1.82 3.98
C ASN A 344 1.77 1.06 3.30
N PRO A 345 2.26 -0.04 3.90
CA PRO A 345 3.42 -0.77 3.36
C PRO A 345 3.23 -1.38 1.96
N THR A 346 1.98 -1.63 1.54
CA THR A 346 1.67 -2.13 0.19
C THR A 346 1.46 -1.01 -0.82
N GLU A 347 1.51 0.26 -0.39
CA GLU A 347 1.27 1.47 -1.19
C GLU A 347 -0.14 1.56 -1.81
N THR A 348 -1.04 0.63 -1.46
CA THR A 348 -2.43 0.59 -1.90
C THR A 348 -3.26 1.69 -1.25
N GLU A 349 -2.82 2.19 -0.10
CA GLU A 349 -3.41 3.36 0.57
C GLU A 349 -2.35 4.44 0.71
N GLN A 350 -2.56 5.54 -0.01
CA GLN A 350 -1.71 6.72 0.05
C GLN A 350 -2.43 7.81 0.85
N TYR A 351 -1.90 8.13 2.03
CA TYR A 351 -2.57 9.00 2.99
C TYR A 351 -2.31 10.48 2.72
N LEU A 352 -1.08 10.83 2.34
CA LEU A 352 -0.65 12.21 2.15
C LEU A 352 0.67 12.27 1.36
N LYS A 353 0.76 13.10 0.32
CA LYS A 353 2.04 13.59 -0.20
C LYS A 353 2.19 15.07 0.08
N CYS A 354 3.36 15.47 0.59
CA CYS A 354 3.67 16.87 0.90
C CYS A 354 5.16 17.18 0.71
N ASN A 355 5.49 18.47 0.74
CA ASN A 355 6.88 18.93 0.78
C ASN A 355 7.42 18.71 2.20
N VAL A 356 8.71 18.40 2.31
CA VAL A 356 9.40 18.22 3.59
C VAL A 356 10.75 18.91 3.57
N GLU A 357 11.09 19.56 4.68
CA GLU A 357 12.45 19.96 5.01
C GLU A 357 12.96 19.12 6.17
N MET A 358 14.14 18.55 6.00
CA MET A 358 14.70 17.55 6.90
C MET A 358 16.00 18.04 7.52
N PHE A 359 16.16 17.88 8.83
CA PHE A 359 17.39 18.21 9.56
C PHE A 359 17.87 17.01 10.38
N VAL A 360 19.17 16.86 10.62
CA VAL A 360 19.64 15.86 11.60
C VAL A 360 19.10 16.21 12.99
N GLN A 361 18.70 15.20 13.75
CA GLN A 361 18.09 15.35 15.07
C GLN A 361 18.89 14.62 16.15
N GLY A 362 19.05 15.30 17.28
CA GLY A 362 19.63 14.76 18.52
C GLY A 362 20.97 15.40 18.87
N ALA A 363 21.41 15.20 20.11
CA ALA A 363 22.73 15.65 20.56
C ALA A 363 23.76 14.52 20.39
N SER A 364 23.74 13.53 21.28
CA SER A 364 24.65 12.37 21.17
C SER A 364 24.31 11.49 19.97
N SER A 365 23.01 11.29 19.66
CA SER A 365 22.56 10.45 18.55
C SER A 365 22.78 11.06 17.16
N ALA A 366 23.07 12.37 17.06
CA ALA A 366 23.47 12.95 15.77
C ALA A 366 24.80 12.38 15.28
N ASN A 367 25.64 11.89 16.20
CA ASN A 367 26.91 11.23 15.91
C ASN A 367 26.76 9.72 15.61
N ASP A 368 25.56 9.15 15.79
CA ASP A 368 25.33 7.76 15.43
C ASP A 368 25.43 7.55 13.91
N PHE A 369 25.78 6.32 13.54
CA PHE A 369 25.85 5.91 12.13
C PHE A 369 24.48 6.01 11.45
N LYS A 370 23.44 5.53 12.13
CA LYS A 370 22.04 5.73 11.73
C LYS A 370 21.49 7.00 12.41
N LYS A 371 21.33 8.07 11.63
CA LYS A 371 20.89 9.38 12.14
C LYS A 371 19.38 9.45 12.28
N GLY A 372 18.92 10.14 13.33
CA GLY A 372 17.54 10.61 13.45
C GLY A 372 17.33 11.92 12.68
N TYR A 373 16.08 12.23 12.34
CA TYR A 373 15.75 13.43 11.58
C TYR A 373 14.58 14.21 12.19
N THR A 374 14.58 15.51 11.95
CA THR A 374 13.39 16.36 12.04
C THR A 374 12.74 16.40 10.67
N PHE A 375 11.41 16.26 10.61
CA PHE A 375 10.60 16.48 9.41
C PHE A 375 9.70 17.68 9.64
N ASP A 376 9.97 18.78 8.91
CA ASP A 376 9.11 19.95 8.86
C ASP A 376 8.31 19.91 7.54
N LEU A 377 6.98 19.88 7.65
CA LEU A 377 6.07 19.57 6.55
C LEU A 377 5.42 20.84 5.99
N TYR A 378 5.39 20.93 4.66
CA TYR A 378 4.83 22.05 3.93
C TYR A 378 3.85 21.58 2.86
N ASN A 379 2.82 22.37 2.59
CA ASN A 379 1.94 22.15 1.45
C ASN A 379 2.64 22.52 0.12
N SER A 380 1.95 22.35 -1.00
CA SER A 380 2.45 22.71 -2.33
C SER A 380 2.78 24.19 -2.50
N ASN A 381 2.20 25.07 -1.67
CA ASN A 381 2.42 26.53 -1.70
C ASN A 381 3.60 26.96 -0.81
N GLY A 382 4.23 26.03 -0.09
CA GLY A 382 5.30 26.32 0.86
C GLY A 382 4.81 26.79 2.23
N GLU A 383 3.51 26.66 2.53
CA GLU A 383 2.94 26.98 3.84
C GLU A 383 3.05 25.77 4.78
N GLU A 384 3.21 26.01 6.08
CA GLU A 384 3.25 24.93 7.08
C GLU A 384 1.99 24.05 6.99
N LEU A 385 2.20 22.74 6.95
CA LEU A 385 1.13 21.75 6.84
C LEU A 385 0.93 21.03 8.18
N GLY A 386 -0.15 21.37 8.88
CA GLY A 386 -0.53 20.68 10.11
C GLY A 386 -1.12 19.29 9.83
N VAL A 387 -0.40 18.22 10.18
CA VAL A 387 -0.88 16.84 10.04
C VAL A 387 -1.31 16.29 11.39
N LYS A 388 -2.51 15.69 11.46
CA LYS A 388 -3.02 15.01 12.66
C LYS A 388 -3.15 13.52 12.38
N PHE A 389 -2.37 12.69 13.06
CA PHE A 389 -2.47 11.23 12.96
C PHE A 389 -3.37 10.68 14.06
N GLY A 390 -4.58 10.24 13.70
CA GLY A 390 -5.57 9.70 14.62
C GLY A 390 -5.85 10.63 15.78
N ASP A 391 -5.46 10.20 16.97
CA ASP A 391 -5.70 10.90 18.23
C ASP A 391 -4.56 11.85 18.65
N MET A 392 -3.47 11.97 17.89
CA MET A 392 -2.41 12.97 18.12
C MET A 392 -2.95 14.41 17.99
N ILE A 393 -2.23 15.40 18.52
CA ILE A 393 -2.43 16.80 18.12
C ILE A 393 -2.05 17.00 16.64
N SER A 394 -2.59 18.05 16.00
CA SER A 394 -2.10 18.47 14.67
C SER A 394 -0.73 19.13 14.82
N SER A 395 0.24 18.72 14.01
CA SER A 395 1.58 19.31 14.00
C SER A 395 2.14 19.38 12.58
N SER A 396 2.87 20.46 12.28
CA SER A 396 3.64 20.61 11.04
C SER A 396 5.05 20.06 11.14
N SER A 397 5.42 19.50 12.29
CA SER A 397 6.82 19.27 12.61
C SER A 397 6.97 18.04 13.53
N PHE A 398 7.72 17.05 13.05
CA PHE A 398 7.86 15.75 13.70
C PHE A 398 9.33 15.38 13.91
N HIS A 399 9.59 14.54 14.91
CA HIS A 399 10.85 13.83 15.02
C HIS A 399 10.70 12.42 14.45
N LEU A 400 11.69 12.03 13.68
CA LEU A 400 11.89 10.71 13.13
C LEU A 400 13.08 10.09 13.86
N LYS A 401 12.82 9.43 14.97
CA LYS A 401 13.86 8.86 15.83
C LYS A 401 14.38 7.56 15.20
N ALA A 402 15.68 7.50 14.99
CA ALA A 402 16.36 6.32 14.46
C ALA A 402 16.38 5.14 15.44
N PHE A 403 16.40 5.47 16.74
CA PHE A 403 16.60 4.51 17.83
C PHE A 403 17.68 3.46 17.53
N TYR A 404 18.82 3.91 16.99
CA TYR A 404 19.93 3.02 16.64
C TYR A 404 20.40 2.18 17.83
N ARG A 405 20.31 2.75 19.03
CA ARG A 405 20.63 2.10 20.30
C ARG A 405 19.47 1.35 20.94
N ASP A 406 18.23 1.53 20.48
CA ASP A 406 17.05 0.72 20.83
C ASP A 406 16.42 0.15 19.56
N PRO A 407 17.00 -0.91 18.99
CA PRO A 407 16.54 -1.41 17.71
C PRO A 407 15.20 -2.17 17.79
N THR A 408 14.55 -2.20 18.96
CA THR A 408 13.17 -2.71 19.10
C THR A 408 12.12 -1.68 18.69
N HIS A 409 12.48 -0.38 18.69
CA HIS A 409 11.55 0.74 18.48
C HIS A 409 10.36 0.78 19.45
N THR A 410 10.42 0.06 20.57
CA THR A 410 9.30 0.01 21.52
C THR A 410 9.54 0.76 22.82
N ARG A 411 10.78 0.91 23.32
CA ARG A 411 10.98 1.28 24.73
C ARG A 411 10.49 2.67 25.07
N ASP A 412 10.84 3.66 24.23
CA ASP A 412 10.42 5.05 24.40
C ASP A 412 8.89 5.18 24.47
N GLN A 413 8.21 4.72 23.42
CA GLN A 413 6.76 4.86 23.29
C GLN A 413 5.98 4.02 24.30
N ALA A 414 6.48 2.83 24.65
CA ALA A 414 5.82 1.97 25.61
C ALA A 414 5.96 2.51 27.05
N GLY A 415 7.13 3.04 27.40
CA GLY A 415 7.36 3.69 28.68
C GLY A 415 6.36 4.83 28.92
N TYR A 416 6.19 5.71 27.92
CA TYR A 416 5.22 6.80 28.02
C TYR A 416 3.77 6.34 28.08
N ARG A 417 3.38 5.38 27.22
CA ARG A 417 2.00 4.87 27.17
C ARG A 417 1.63 4.20 28.50
N PHE A 418 2.57 3.46 29.09
CA PHE A 418 2.36 2.82 30.38
C PHE A 418 2.28 3.86 31.51
N TRP A 419 3.21 4.83 31.54
CA TRP A 419 3.15 5.93 32.50
C TRP A 419 1.81 6.69 32.45
N LYS A 420 1.35 7.07 31.25
CA LYS A 420 0.08 7.76 31.07
C LYS A 420 -1.09 6.91 31.56
N SER A 421 -1.08 5.60 31.27
CA SER A 421 -2.13 4.69 31.75
C SER A 421 -2.20 4.61 33.28
N LEU A 422 -1.06 4.74 33.98
CA LEU A 422 -1.04 4.82 35.44
C LEU A 422 -1.47 6.20 35.94
N ALA A 423 -1.04 7.27 35.29
CA ALA A 423 -1.44 8.64 35.64
C ALA A 423 -2.97 8.79 35.60
N GLU A 424 -3.62 8.21 34.58
CA GLU A 424 -5.09 8.23 34.44
C GLU A 424 -5.85 7.47 35.53
N THR A 425 -5.17 6.62 36.31
CA THR A 425 -5.74 5.89 37.47
C THR A 425 -5.52 6.60 38.81
N LEU A 426 -4.82 7.74 38.81
CA LEU A 426 -4.69 8.57 40.00
C LEU A 426 -6.04 9.19 40.40
N ASP A 427 -6.15 9.66 41.64
CA ASP A 427 -7.39 10.30 42.10
C ASP A 427 -7.49 11.71 41.51
N TYR A 428 -8.71 12.18 41.27
CA TYR A 428 -8.94 13.56 40.82
C TYR A 428 -8.41 14.56 41.88
N PRO A 429 -7.70 15.64 41.49
CA PRO A 429 -7.45 16.10 40.12
C PRO A 429 -6.21 15.51 39.42
N TYR A 430 -5.40 14.70 40.12
CA TYR A 430 -4.12 14.18 39.62
C TYR A 430 -4.23 13.19 38.45
N CYS A 431 -5.42 12.65 38.16
CA CYS A 431 -5.63 11.93 36.89
C CYS A 431 -5.51 12.84 35.66
N LYS A 432 -5.62 14.16 35.85
CA LYS A 432 -5.33 15.16 34.83
C LYS A 432 -3.88 15.61 34.95
N ILE A 433 -3.09 15.37 33.91
CA ILE A 433 -1.66 15.70 33.94
C ILE A 433 -1.42 17.21 34.11
N ASN A 434 -2.25 18.06 33.48
CA ASN A 434 -2.18 19.51 33.70
C ASN A 434 -2.67 19.97 35.08
N ASN A 435 -3.19 19.04 35.91
CA ASN A 435 -3.73 19.15 37.27
C ASN A 435 -4.63 20.36 37.57
N SER A 436 -5.05 21.06 36.52
CA SER A 436 -5.71 22.34 36.65
C SER A 436 -7.19 22.09 36.87
N VAL A 437 -7.71 22.56 37.99
CA VAL A 437 -9.14 22.52 38.30
C VAL A 437 -9.75 23.82 37.81
N TYR A 438 -10.57 23.73 36.77
CA TYR A 438 -11.19 24.91 36.18
C TYR A 438 -12.67 25.00 36.55
N ALA A 439 -13.10 26.13 37.10
CA ALA A 439 -14.51 26.48 37.20
C ALA A 439 -15.09 26.80 35.82
N GLN A 440 -16.38 26.55 35.61
CA GLN A 440 -17.08 26.92 34.37
C GLN A 440 -16.87 28.42 34.09
N SER A 441 -16.46 28.77 32.87
CA SER A 441 -16.19 30.14 32.45
C SER A 441 -16.57 30.31 30.99
N THR A 442 -17.23 31.43 30.65
CA THR A 442 -17.58 31.80 29.27
C THR A 442 -16.47 32.57 28.56
N THR A 443 -15.36 32.85 29.24
CA THR A 443 -14.23 33.64 28.72
C THR A 443 -12.92 32.85 28.71
N ARG A 444 -12.99 31.52 28.83
CA ARG A 444 -11.81 30.66 28.82
C ARG A 444 -11.19 30.67 27.42
N SER A 445 -9.85 30.65 27.34
CA SER A 445 -9.17 30.53 26.06
C SER A 445 -9.40 29.14 25.46
N ASP A 446 -9.58 29.06 24.13
CA ASP A 446 -9.71 27.80 23.37
C ASP A 446 -8.62 26.77 23.72
N LYS A 447 -7.39 27.23 23.97
CA LYS A 447 -6.24 26.38 24.34
C LYS A 447 -6.41 25.65 25.68
N ALA A 448 -7.27 26.16 26.57
CA ALA A 448 -7.63 25.54 27.84
C ALA A 448 -8.99 24.81 27.79
N GLU A 449 -9.71 24.92 26.67
CA GLU A 449 -10.98 24.19 26.42
C GLU A 449 -10.73 22.87 25.70
N PHE A 450 -9.90 22.88 24.66
CA PHE A 450 -9.67 21.72 23.79
C PHE A 450 -8.34 21.01 24.14
N THR A 451 -8.39 20.16 25.16
CA THR A 451 -7.20 19.48 25.72
C THR A 451 -7.19 17.96 25.53
N PHE A 452 -8.27 17.37 24.98
CA PHE A 452 -8.45 15.92 24.90
C PHE A 452 -7.46 15.19 23.99
N ASP A 453 -6.84 15.88 23.04
CA ASP A 453 -5.86 15.30 22.12
C ASP A 453 -4.40 15.45 22.60
N ALA A 454 -4.17 16.17 23.70
CA ALA A 454 -2.86 16.30 24.32
C ALA A 454 -2.38 14.96 24.88
N LYS A 455 -1.15 14.57 24.51
CA LYS A 455 -0.56 13.30 24.94
C LYS A 455 0.32 13.45 26.16
N TYR A 456 0.86 14.65 26.41
CA TYR A 456 1.81 14.94 27.48
C TYR A 456 3.10 14.12 27.42
N TYR A 457 3.45 13.63 26.23
CA TYR A 457 4.75 13.04 25.90
C TYR A 457 4.89 13.04 24.37
N PRO A 458 6.12 12.85 23.83
CA PRO A 458 6.36 12.71 22.39
C PRO A 458 5.70 11.46 21.79
N HIS A 459 4.38 11.48 21.62
CA HIS A 459 3.63 10.34 21.11
C HIS A 459 3.97 10.07 19.65
N GLY A 460 4.13 8.80 19.32
CA GLY A 460 4.56 8.32 18.02
C GLY A 460 4.24 6.87 17.77
N PHE A 461 4.62 6.42 16.59
CA PHE A 461 4.51 5.03 16.14
C PHE A 461 5.65 4.69 15.15
N PRO A 462 6.01 3.41 15.01
CA PRO A 462 7.07 2.98 14.10
C PRO A 462 6.72 3.21 12.62
N VAL A 463 7.73 3.49 11.80
CA VAL A 463 7.60 3.67 10.35
C VAL A 463 8.81 3.07 9.62
N GLU A 464 8.62 2.52 8.43
CA GLU A 464 9.71 2.27 7.50
C GLU A 464 9.90 3.45 6.56
N ILE A 465 11.14 3.65 6.14
CA ILE A 465 11.52 4.76 5.26
C ILE A 465 12.18 4.21 4.01
N TYR A 466 11.79 4.77 2.88
CA TYR A 466 12.45 4.62 1.59
C TYR A 466 12.95 5.99 1.14
N LEU A 467 14.22 6.09 0.73
CA LEU A 467 14.77 7.26 0.05
C LEU A 467 14.94 6.90 -1.42
N ASN A 468 14.23 7.60 -2.31
CA ASN A 468 14.24 7.33 -3.76
C ASN A 468 14.06 5.82 -4.05
N ASP A 469 12.98 5.23 -3.51
CA ASP A 469 12.62 3.81 -3.62
C ASP A 469 13.64 2.81 -3.04
N THR A 470 14.69 3.28 -2.36
CA THR A 470 15.64 2.43 -1.65
C THR A 470 15.35 2.42 -0.17
N PHE A 471 15.20 1.23 0.43
CA PHE A 471 15.00 1.08 1.87
C PHE A 471 16.11 1.81 2.65
N HIS A 472 15.70 2.76 3.48
CA HIS A 472 16.57 3.56 4.34
C HIS A 472 16.63 3.01 5.76
N GLY A 473 15.51 2.60 6.35
CA GLY A 473 15.51 2.03 7.70
C GLY A 473 14.15 2.05 8.39
N LEU A 474 14.08 1.38 9.53
CA LEU A 474 13.00 1.45 10.51
C LEU A 474 13.24 2.64 11.45
N TYR A 475 12.21 3.44 11.69
CA TYR A 475 12.26 4.65 12.50
C TYR A 475 11.00 4.73 13.37
N THR A 476 10.95 5.71 14.26
CA THR A 476 9.72 6.08 14.97
C THR A 476 9.38 7.54 14.67
N LEU A 477 8.26 7.74 13.99
CA LEU A 477 7.69 9.07 13.78
C LEU A 477 6.95 9.48 15.06
N ARG A 478 7.32 10.61 15.64
CA ARG A 478 6.71 11.11 16.88
C ARG A 478 6.60 12.64 16.90
N LEU A 479 5.68 13.11 17.73
CA LEU A 479 5.52 14.55 18.00
C LEU A 479 6.80 15.16 18.58
N LYS A 480 7.07 16.41 18.23
CA LYS A 480 8.06 17.23 18.94
C LYS A 480 7.54 17.65 20.33
N LYS A 481 8.37 18.37 21.09
CA LYS A 481 8.00 19.04 22.35
C LYS A 481 7.08 20.25 22.10
N THR A 482 6.02 20.06 21.33
CA THR A 482 5.07 21.10 20.94
C THR A 482 4.14 21.38 22.12
N ARG A 483 3.98 22.65 22.45
CA ARG A 483 3.35 23.11 23.71
C ARG A 483 1.88 22.72 23.82
N GLU A 484 1.18 22.71 22.69
CA GLU A 484 -0.19 22.20 22.56
C GLU A 484 -0.30 20.76 23.08
N ASN A 485 0.71 19.91 22.83
CA ASN A 485 0.72 18.53 23.29
C ASN A 485 0.83 18.39 24.82
N TYR A 486 1.19 19.47 25.51
CA TYR A 486 1.28 19.56 26.97
C TYR A 486 0.25 20.57 27.53
N THR A 487 -0.71 21.00 26.72
CA THR A 487 -1.75 21.98 27.09
C THR A 487 -1.20 23.27 27.69
N LEU A 488 -0.10 23.77 27.13
CA LEU A 488 0.54 25.01 27.57
C LEU A 488 0.07 26.20 26.71
N ASN A 489 -0.19 27.33 27.37
CA ASN A 489 -0.49 28.59 26.72
C ASN A 489 0.72 29.52 26.82
N ASN A 490 1.37 29.81 25.69
CA ASN A 490 2.58 30.65 25.66
C ASN A 490 2.37 32.10 26.10
N ALA A 491 1.13 32.59 26.12
CA ALA A 491 0.81 33.92 26.60
C ALA A 491 0.63 33.95 28.12
N ASP A 492 0.42 32.80 28.76
CA ASP A 492 0.23 32.70 30.20
C ASP A 492 1.57 32.48 30.90
N LEU A 493 1.97 33.43 31.74
CA LEU A 493 3.25 33.38 32.46
C LEU A 493 3.26 32.31 33.57
N ASN A 494 2.12 31.76 33.93
CA ASN A 494 1.99 30.67 34.89
C ASN A 494 2.18 29.29 34.23
N HIS A 495 2.12 29.21 32.90
CA HIS A 495 2.35 27.97 32.15
C HIS A 495 3.83 27.85 31.81
N ILE A 496 4.58 27.14 32.65
CA ILE A 496 6.03 27.01 32.52
C ILE A 496 6.40 25.58 32.15
N PHE A 497 7.30 25.44 31.17
CA PHE A 497 7.90 24.16 30.77
C PHE A 497 9.42 24.29 30.82
N LEU A 498 10.02 23.54 31.75
CA LEU A 498 11.46 23.35 31.89
C LEU A 498 11.91 22.04 31.23
N ASP A 499 12.93 22.15 30.39
CA ASP A 499 13.59 21.07 29.69
C ASP A 499 15.08 21.04 30.05
N ASN A 500 15.68 19.86 30.16
CA ASN A 500 17.12 19.76 30.45
C ASN A 500 17.90 20.06 29.16
N ALA A 501 18.78 21.05 29.19
CA ALA A 501 19.63 21.40 28.04
C ALA A 501 20.87 20.50 27.94
N GLU A 502 21.30 19.96 29.07
CA GLU A 502 22.49 19.12 29.20
C GLU A 502 22.29 18.02 30.25
N TYR A 503 23.18 17.03 30.20
CA TYR A 503 23.29 16.03 31.26
C TYR A 503 23.72 16.71 32.57
N ARG A 504 23.13 16.33 33.71
CA ARG A 504 23.36 16.92 35.05
C ARG A 504 22.78 18.31 35.28
N ALA A 505 21.69 18.66 34.60
CA ALA A 505 20.81 19.76 35.01
C ALA A 505 20.00 19.34 36.25
N ARG A 506 20.68 19.26 37.41
CA ARG A 506 20.18 18.64 38.65
C ARG A 506 19.18 19.53 39.40
N LEU A 507 18.26 18.88 40.11
CA LEU A 507 17.30 19.51 41.01
C LEU A 507 17.83 19.71 42.43
N ASN A 508 18.94 19.07 42.80
CA ASN A 508 19.57 19.21 44.11
C ASN A 508 20.43 20.49 44.25
N THR A 509 20.45 21.36 43.24
CA THR A 509 21.16 22.64 43.22
C THR A 509 20.19 23.81 43.02
N SER A 510 20.68 25.05 43.10
CA SER A 510 19.90 26.21 42.64
C SER A 510 19.69 26.17 41.12
N PHE A 511 18.65 26.85 40.62
CA PHE A 511 18.41 26.98 39.19
C PHE A 511 19.61 27.59 38.47
N ASN A 512 20.00 26.99 37.35
CA ASN A 512 21.07 27.48 36.49
C ASN A 512 20.55 27.52 35.05
N TYR A 513 20.35 28.73 34.54
CA TYR A 513 19.81 28.94 33.20
C TYR A 513 20.67 28.33 32.10
N ALA A 514 21.98 28.12 32.31
CA ALA A 514 22.84 27.50 31.30
C ALA A 514 22.55 26.00 31.12
N GLN A 515 21.91 25.35 32.10
CA GLN A 515 21.65 23.90 32.08
C GLN A 515 20.19 23.56 31.72
N TRP A 516 19.32 24.57 31.67
CA TRP A 516 17.89 24.41 31.50
C TRP A 516 17.35 25.30 30.39
N GLU A 517 16.41 24.78 29.63
CA GLU A 517 15.66 25.53 28.62
C GLU A 517 14.24 25.78 29.11
N ILE A 518 13.76 27.01 28.92
CA ILE A 518 12.40 27.42 29.25
C ILE A 518 11.61 27.41 27.94
N LYS A 519 10.96 26.28 27.66
CA LYS A 519 10.20 26.10 26.43
C LYS A 519 8.85 26.81 26.48
N SER A 520 8.32 27.15 27.65
CA SER A 520 7.11 27.98 27.79
C SER A 520 7.21 28.76 29.10
N PRO A 521 6.69 30.00 29.20
CA PRO A 521 6.01 30.79 28.15
C PRO A 521 6.95 31.31 27.06
N LYS A 522 6.42 31.95 26.01
CA LYS A 522 7.27 32.70 25.06
C LYS A 522 7.68 34.04 25.70
N MET A 523 8.96 34.21 25.98
CA MET A 523 9.50 35.43 26.58
C MET A 523 10.29 36.25 25.56
N LYS A 524 9.91 37.52 25.38
CA LYS A 524 10.66 38.44 24.50
C LYS A 524 12.06 38.66 25.06
N GLY A 525 13.09 38.45 24.23
CA GLY A 525 14.49 38.62 24.61
C GLY A 525 15.10 37.43 25.36
N TYR A 526 14.37 36.33 25.53
CA TYR A 526 14.92 35.06 26.00
C TYR A 526 15.48 34.25 24.83
N SER A 527 16.61 33.59 25.06
CA SER A 527 17.17 32.54 24.22
C SER A 527 17.32 31.27 25.05
N ASP A 528 17.20 30.10 24.43
CA ASP A 528 17.47 28.82 25.12
C ASP A 528 18.86 28.87 25.78
N GLN A 529 18.95 28.35 27.00
CA GLN A 529 20.13 28.42 27.87
C GLN A 529 20.62 29.84 28.25
N GLY A 530 19.79 30.88 28.03
CA GLY A 530 20.03 32.26 28.46
C GLY A 530 19.31 32.63 29.76
N PRO A 531 19.69 33.72 30.44
CA PRO A 531 19.02 34.17 31.64
C PRO A 531 17.56 34.58 31.37
N ILE A 532 16.71 34.45 32.38
CA ILE A 532 15.32 34.94 32.31
C ILE A 532 15.35 36.46 32.24
N PRO A 533 14.72 37.10 31.23
CA PRO A 533 14.72 38.56 31.15
C PRO A 533 14.02 39.17 32.37
N ALA A 534 14.58 40.26 32.90
CA ALA A 534 14.10 40.92 34.12
C ALA A 534 12.62 41.39 34.06
N THR A 535 12.05 41.47 32.86
CA THR A 535 10.62 41.78 32.63
C THR A 535 9.68 40.60 32.93
N PHE A 536 10.19 39.41 33.23
CA PHE A 536 9.41 38.22 33.58
C PHE A 536 9.70 37.72 35.01
N PRO A 537 9.56 38.58 36.04
CA PRO A 537 9.93 38.23 37.42
C PRO A 537 9.06 37.12 38.02
N THR A 538 7.82 36.94 37.54
CA THR A 538 6.91 35.88 38.00
C THR A 538 7.41 34.49 37.57
N VAL A 539 7.92 34.36 36.35
CA VAL A 539 8.51 33.12 35.84
C VAL A 539 9.76 32.75 36.65
N GLN A 540 10.63 33.74 36.90
CA GLN A 540 11.83 33.57 37.74
C GLN A 540 11.45 33.10 39.15
N ALA A 541 10.49 33.76 39.81
CA ALA A 541 10.05 33.40 41.15
C ALA A 541 9.46 31.98 41.23
N ALA A 542 8.64 31.57 40.25
CA ALA A 542 8.07 30.23 40.20
C ALA A 542 9.16 29.14 40.08
N ILE A 543 10.17 29.37 39.23
CA ILE A 543 11.30 28.47 39.06
C ILE A 543 12.16 28.44 40.32
N ASP A 544 12.50 29.60 40.89
CA ASP A 544 13.29 29.66 42.12
C ASP A 544 12.60 28.94 43.28
N ASN A 545 11.26 29.03 43.40
CA ASN A 545 10.49 28.30 44.39
C ASN A 545 10.65 26.78 44.24
N LEU A 546 10.57 26.26 43.01
CA LEU A 546 10.83 24.84 42.72
C LEU A 546 12.23 24.43 43.16
N PHE A 547 13.27 25.13 42.70
CA PHE A 547 14.65 24.74 42.96
C PHE A 547 15.05 24.94 44.43
N ASN A 548 14.50 25.95 45.12
CA ASN A 548 14.67 26.12 46.55
C ASN A 548 14.03 24.98 47.34
N PHE A 549 12.87 24.50 46.91
CA PHE A 549 12.23 23.32 47.48
C PHE A 549 13.09 22.07 47.28
N THR A 550 13.47 21.75 46.04
CA THR A 550 14.15 20.50 45.68
C THR A 550 15.59 20.43 46.19
N LYS A 551 16.35 21.53 46.18
CA LYS A 551 17.71 21.54 46.75
C LYS A 551 17.71 21.33 48.27
N GLY A 552 16.63 21.72 48.95
CA GLY A 552 16.40 21.52 50.37
C GLY A 552 15.46 20.36 50.69
N LEU A 553 15.28 19.39 49.79
CA LEU A 553 14.22 18.38 49.87
C LEU A 553 14.15 17.65 51.22
N SER A 554 15.30 17.30 51.82
CA SER A 554 15.35 16.60 53.11
C SER A 554 14.68 17.36 54.25
N ALA A 555 14.67 18.70 54.20
CA ALA A 555 14.02 19.56 55.19
C ALA A 555 12.63 20.04 54.73
N ASN A 556 12.46 20.22 53.42
CA ASN A 556 11.26 20.87 52.86
C ASN A 556 10.13 19.89 52.52
N TYR A 557 10.37 18.57 52.50
CA TYR A 557 9.43 17.58 51.96
C TYR A 557 8.01 17.67 52.55
N ALA A 558 7.86 17.99 53.83
CA ALA A 558 6.55 18.14 54.47
C ALA A 558 5.70 19.27 53.86
N ASN A 559 6.34 20.25 53.22
CA ASN A 559 5.69 21.40 52.57
C ASN A 559 5.44 21.16 51.08
N HIS A 560 5.50 19.92 50.58
CA HIS A 560 5.35 19.63 49.16
C HIS A 560 4.08 20.22 48.54
N ALA A 561 3.00 20.33 49.30
CA ALA A 561 1.71 20.80 48.80
C ALA A 561 1.75 22.27 48.32
N THR A 562 2.80 23.03 48.65
CA THR A 562 2.96 24.41 48.18
C THR A 562 3.76 24.52 46.87
N VAL A 563 4.35 23.42 46.38
CA VAL A 563 5.28 23.44 45.23
C VAL A 563 5.08 22.27 44.28
N LEU A 564 4.72 21.07 44.74
CA LEU A 564 4.67 19.86 43.94
C LEU A 564 3.26 19.28 43.85
N ASN A 565 2.91 18.83 42.65
CA ASN A 565 1.88 17.82 42.45
C ASN A 565 2.45 16.44 42.85
N LEU A 566 2.57 16.17 44.16
CA LEU A 566 3.31 15.02 44.69
C LEU A 566 2.97 13.67 44.02
N PRO A 567 1.68 13.33 43.73
CA PRO A 567 1.36 12.08 43.04
C PRO A 567 2.06 11.91 41.69
N HIS A 568 2.27 12.98 40.92
CA HIS A 568 3.00 12.91 39.65
C HIS A 568 4.48 12.59 39.86
N TRP A 569 5.09 13.14 40.92
CA TRP A 569 6.50 12.88 41.27
C TRP A 569 6.71 11.46 41.81
N VAL A 570 5.79 10.98 42.65
CA VAL A 570 5.81 9.59 43.14
C VAL A 570 5.65 8.61 41.99
N LEU A 571 4.70 8.86 41.07
CA LEU A 571 4.50 8.03 39.88
C LEU A 571 5.73 8.03 38.96
N PHE A 572 6.35 9.19 38.73
CA PHE A 572 7.58 9.28 37.95
C PHE A 572 8.70 8.44 38.58
N TYR A 573 8.90 8.55 39.90
CA TYR A 573 9.90 7.75 40.61
C TYR A 573 9.64 6.24 40.50
N ILE A 574 8.39 5.81 40.69
CA ILE A 574 7.98 4.41 40.52
C ILE A 574 8.26 3.93 39.09
N LEU A 575 7.91 4.73 38.08
CA LEU A 575 8.17 4.39 36.67
C LEU A 575 9.68 4.27 36.41
N ALA A 576 10.49 5.20 36.90
CA ALA A 576 11.93 5.20 36.70
C ALA A 576 12.58 3.96 37.32
N GLU A 577 12.19 3.60 38.55
CA GLU A 577 12.67 2.37 39.20
C GLU A 577 12.17 1.09 38.51
N LEU A 578 10.91 1.07 38.04
CA LEU A 578 10.33 -0.07 37.34
C LEU A 578 10.99 -0.31 35.98
N THR A 579 11.30 0.75 35.25
CA THR A 579 11.88 0.66 33.90
C THR A 579 13.40 0.71 33.91
N GLY A 580 14.04 1.02 35.03
CA GLY A 580 15.48 1.24 35.09
C GLY A 580 15.91 2.43 34.24
N HIS A 581 15.15 3.53 34.33
CA HIS A 581 15.44 4.79 33.63
C HIS A 581 16.61 5.50 34.31
N TRP A 582 17.80 4.94 34.17
CA TRP A 582 19.01 5.31 34.93
C TRP A 582 19.58 6.67 34.53
N ASP A 583 19.26 7.16 33.32
CA ASP A 583 19.81 8.39 32.74
C ASP A 583 19.06 9.66 33.22
N ILE A 584 18.52 9.62 34.45
CA ILE A 584 17.80 10.73 35.11
C ILE A 584 18.64 11.52 36.11
N ASP A 585 19.96 11.54 35.90
CA ASP A 585 20.89 12.43 36.60
C ASP A 585 20.78 13.85 36.01
N GLY A 586 19.75 14.60 36.41
CA GLY A 586 19.51 15.93 35.85
C GLY A 586 19.18 15.92 34.36
N ASN A 587 18.54 14.87 33.85
CA ASN A 587 18.26 14.67 32.42
C ASN A 587 17.04 13.77 32.20
N ASN A 588 16.51 13.71 30.96
CA ASN A 588 15.48 12.76 30.52
C ASN A 588 14.19 12.76 31.37
N TYR A 589 13.82 13.94 31.84
CA TYR A 589 12.48 14.24 32.35
C TYR A 589 12.13 15.69 32.01
N ASN A 590 10.85 16.02 32.05
CA ASN A 590 10.37 17.37 31.76
C ASN A 590 9.51 17.86 32.93
N ILE A 591 9.68 19.12 33.32
CA ILE A 591 9.02 19.70 34.49
C ILE A 591 8.09 20.82 34.04
N PHE A 592 6.85 20.77 34.52
CA PHE A 592 5.77 21.62 34.06
C PHE A 592 5.01 22.21 35.23
N THR A 593 4.55 23.45 35.10
CA THR A 593 3.45 23.99 35.89
C THR A 593 2.46 24.68 34.95
N TRP A 594 1.18 24.64 35.32
CA TRP A 594 0.09 25.32 34.62
C TRP A 594 -0.53 26.44 35.47
N ASP A 595 -0.10 26.60 36.71
CA ASP A 595 -0.60 27.62 37.64
C ASP A 595 0.51 28.48 38.25
N GLY A 596 1.77 28.25 37.86
CA GLY A 596 2.94 28.97 38.35
C GLY A 596 3.37 28.59 39.76
N VAL A 597 2.71 27.60 40.38
CA VAL A 597 2.93 27.23 41.79
C VAL A 597 3.21 25.73 41.93
N HIS A 598 2.34 24.88 41.41
CA HIS A 598 2.43 23.43 41.58
C HIS A 598 3.03 22.76 40.34
N TRP A 599 4.13 22.05 40.56
CA TRP A 599 4.94 21.46 39.50
C TRP A 599 4.69 19.96 39.37
N SER A 600 4.56 19.51 38.13
CA SER A 600 4.49 18.11 37.72
C SER A 600 5.77 17.71 36.99
N ILE A 601 6.19 16.46 37.16
CA ILE A 601 7.31 15.87 36.43
C ILE A 601 6.84 14.74 35.54
N LEU A 602 7.31 14.74 34.29
CA LEU A 602 6.92 13.82 33.24
C LEU A 602 8.17 13.11 32.69
N PRO A 603 8.09 11.82 32.34
CA PRO A 603 9.21 11.11 31.75
C PRO A 603 9.55 11.63 30.35
N TYR A 604 10.83 11.55 29.99
CA TYR A 604 11.34 11.89 28.65
C TYR A 604 12.48 10.94 28.24
N ASP A 605 12.70 10.81 26.93
CA ASP A 605 13.68 9.94 26.24
C ASP A 605 13.87 8.55 26.89
N MET A 606 12.82 7.71 26.84
CA MET A 606 12.77 6.41 27.55
C MET A 606 13.32 5.23 26.73
N ASP A 607 14.11 5.47 25.69
CA ASP A 607 14.66 4.43 24.81
C ASP A 607 15.77 3.59 25.47
N LEU A 608 16.58 4.19 26.37
CA LEU A 608 17.67 3.50 27.08
C LEU A 608 17.24 2.85 28.41
N THR A 609 16.05 2.27 28.43
CA THR A 609 15.46 1.60 29.60
C THR A 609 15.61 0.07 29.56
N LEU A 610 15.10 -0.60 30.59
CA LEU A 610 15.12 -2.06 30.77
C LEU A 610 16.53 -2.64 30.82
N ASN A 611 17.47 -1.83 31.32
CA ASN A 611 18.88 -2.16 31.45
C ASN A 611 19.56 -2.56 30.13
N TRP A 612 19.04 -2.06 29.00
CA TRP A 612 19.53 -2.39 27.68
C TRP A 612 20.94 -1.82 27.42
N TYR A 613 21.14 -0.51 27.63
CA TYR A 613 22.33 0.22 27.17
C TYR A 613 23.69 -0.30 27.67
N ARG A 614 23.80 -0.77 28.92
CA ARG A 614 25.10 -1.14 29.53
C ARG A 614 25.24 -2.60 29.93
N ASN A 615 24.13 -3.33 29.97
CA ASN A 615 24.07 -4.66 30.58
C ASN A 615 23.23 -5.63 29.75
N SER A 616 22.98 -5.31 28.47
CA SER A 616 22.28 -6.17 27.51
C SER A 616 20.93 -6.69 28.02
N GLY A 617 20.23 -5.87 28.80
CA GLY A 617 18.93 -6.21 29.36
C GLY A 617 18.96 -7.19 30.54
N ALA A 618 20.10 -7.31 31.23
CA ALA A 618 20.21 -8.13 32.44
C ALA A 618 19.22 -7.67 33.52
N THR A 619 18.69 -8.61 34.29
CA THR A 619 17.85 -8.31 35.46
C THR A 619 18.65 -7.57 36.51
N GLN A 620 17.99 -6.72 37.31
CA GLN A 620 18.63 -5.95 38.35
C GLN A 620 17.90 -6.08 39.69
N THR A 621 18.68 -6.30 40.75
CA THR A 621 18.25 -6.26 42.15
C THR A 621 18.83 -5.01 42.81
N GLY A 622 18.11 -4.40 43.76
CA GLY A 622 18.51 -3.14 44.38
C GLY A 622 17.81 -1.93 43.77
N PHE A 623 17.93 -0.76 44.40
CA PHE A 623 17.41 0.49 43.83
C PHE A 623 18.34 1.01 42.75
N LEU A 624 17.76 1.41 41.61
CA LEU A 624 18.52 1.86 40.45
C LEU A 624 18.67 3.38 40.42
N ILE A 625 17.72 4.10 41.00
CA ILE A 625 17.65 5.55 40.94
C ILE A 625 18.20 6.13 42.24
N ASN A 626 19.47 6.55 42.21
CA ASN A 626 20.20 7.05 43.38
C ASN A 626 20.98 8.36 43.12
N VAL A 627 20.78 8.99 41.97
CA VAL A 627 21.42 10.25 41.57
C VAL A 627 20.49 11.45 41.79
N ASP A 628 21.03 12.67 41.66
CA ASP A 628 20.29 13.92 41.89
C ASP A 628 19.55 13.94 43.25
N ILE A 629 18.25 14.27 43.28
CA ILE A 629 17.42 14.27 44.48
C ILE A 629 16.82 12.90 44.80
N TRP A 630 16.94 11.91 43.90
CA TRP A 630 16.07 10.74 43.90
C TRP A 630 16.30 9.76 45.06
N GLN A 631 17.55 9.66 45.54
CA GLN A 631 17.83 8.91 46.77
C GLN A 631 17.13 9.55 47.97
N THR A 632 17.22 10.87 48.11
CA THR A 632 16.53 11.63 49.16
C THR A 632 15.02 11.53 49.01
N PHE A 633 14.51 11.65 47.78
CA PHE A 633 13.09 11.54 47.44
C PHE A 633 12.52 10.18 47.88
N ARG A 634 13.19 9.08 47.54
CA ARG A 634 12.81 7.73 48.00
C ARG A 634 12.72 7.65 49.52
N THR A 635 13.69 8.23 50.22
CA THR A 635 13.74 8.18 51.69
C THR A 635 12.58 8.96 52.30
N VAL A 636 12.39 10.22 51.91
CA VAL A 636 11.42 11.12 52.56
C VAL A 636 9.97 10.83 52.18
N TYR A 637 9.72 10.34 50.96
CA TYR A 637 8.37 9.97 50.49
C TYR A 637 8.15 8.46 50.42
N SER A 638 8.85 7.69 51.25
CA SER A 638 8.76 6.23 51.23
C SER A 638 7.35 5.72 51.52
N ASN A 639 6.56 6.44 52.33
CA ASN A 639 5.18 6.08 52.65
C ASN A 639 4.25 6.25 51.44
N GLU A 640 4.39 7.37 50.72
CA GLU A 640 3.60 7.69 49.53
C GLU A 640 3.95 6.74 48.37
N ILE A 641 5.23 6.39 48.22
CA ILE A 641 5.68 5.38 47.25
C ILE A 641 5.06 4.01 47.57
N LYS A 642 5.10 3.56 48.83
CA LYS A 642 4.48 2.30 49.27
C LYS A 642 2.99 2.28 49.02
N ALA A 643 2.29 3.36 49.37
CA ALA A 643 0.85 3.47 49.19
C ALA A 643 0.47 3.41 47.71
N MET A 644 1.16 4.18 46.85
CA MET A 644 0.87 4.21 45.41
C MET A 644 1.22 2.89 44.73
N TRP A 645 2.37 2.27 45.07
CA TRP A 645 2.73 0.94 44.57
C TRP A 645 1.67 -0.09 44.95
N THR A 646 1.30 -0.16 46.24
CA THR A 646 0.28 -1.09 46.75
C THR A 646 -1.07 -0.87 46.06
N LYS A 647 -1.50 0.38 45.85
CA LYS A 647 -2.71 0.71 45.08
C LYS A 647 -2.65 0.09 43.67
N PHE A 648 -1.59 0.38 42.91
CA PHE A 648 -1.48 -0.12 41.54
C PHE A 648 -1.40 -1.65 41.43
N ARG A 649 -0.77 -2.31 42.42
CA ARG A 649 -0.73 -3.78 42.48
C ARG A 649 -2.10 -4.37 42.81
N ASN A 650 -2.81 -3.82 43.80
CA ASN A 650 -4.13 -4.29 44.23
C ASN A 650 -5.22 -4.09 43.15
N GLU A 651 -5.22 -2.93 42.49
CA GLU A 651 -6.12 -2.63 41.37
C GLU A 651 -5.73 -3.36 40.07
N LYS A 652 -4.60 -4.07 40.09
CA LYS A 652 -4.00 -4.73 38.93
C LYS A 652 -3.72 -3.74 37.80
N SER A 653 -3.52 -2.46 38.09
CA SER A 653 -3.11 -1.42 37.12
C SER A 653 -1.64 -1.58 36.72
N LEU A 654 -0.82 -2.11 37.64
CA LEU A 654 0.57 -2.51 37.37
C LEU A 654 0.67 -4.03 37.52
N THR A 655 0.88 -4.74 36.42
CA THR A 655 1.22 -6.18 36.37
C THR A 655 2.26 -6.41 35.28
N THR A 656 3.02 -7.52 35.34
CA THR A 656 3.94 -7.89 34.26
C THR A 656 3.23 -7.89 32.90
N GLU A 657 2.05 -8.52 32.84
CA GLU A 657 1.27 -8.60 31.61
C GLU A 657 0.90 -7.22 31.06
N LYS A 658 0.34 -6.32 31.88
CA LYS A 658 -0.05 -4.98 31.44
C LYS A 658 1.14 -4.15 30.96
N VAL A 659 2.26 -4.21 31.69
CA VAL A 659 3.48 -3.50 31.30
C VAL A 659 3.97 -4.03 29.96
N VAL A 660 4.22 -5.34 29.84
CA VAL A 660 4.81 -5.95 28.63
C VAL A 660 3.88 -5.86 27.43
N ASN A 661 2.57 -5.95 27.61
CA ASN A 661 1.60 -5.75 26.53
C ASN A 661 1.66 -4.33 25.96
N THR A 662 2.01 -3.32 26.77
CA THR A 662 2.25 -1.97 26.26
C THR A 662 3.43 -1.94 25.27
N TYR A 663 4.52 -2.67 25.55
CA TYR A 663 5.66 -2.80 24.64
C TYR A 663 5.29 -3.56 23.37
N ARG A 664 4.63 -4.72 23.53
CA ARG A 664 4.14 -5.50 22.39
C ARG A 664 3.25 -4.67 21.47
N ASN A 665 2.34 -3.87 22.02
CA ASN A 665 1.39 -3.07 21.25
C ASN A 665 2.03 -1.94 20.43
N VAL A 666 3.25 -1.48 20.78
CA VAL A 666 3.98 -0.51 19.96
C VAL A 666 4.62 -1.19 18.75
N ALA A 667 5.20 -2.38 18.95
CA ALA A 667 5.99 -3.06 17.92
C ALA A 667 5.21 -4.07 17.06
N LYS A 668 4.01 -4.48 17.49
CA LYS A 668 3.24 -5.59 16.88
C LYS A 668 2.95 -5.43 15.38
N ASP A 669 2.86 -4.19 14.91
CA ASP A 669 2.47 -3.87 13.54
C ASP A 669 3.70 -3.72 12.62
N ILE A 670 4.93 -3.84 13.16
CA ILE A 670 6.17 -3.81 12.38
C ILE A 670 6.38 -5.19 11.72
N PRO A 671 6.50 -5.27 10.38
CA PRO A 671 6.79 -6.52 9.69
C PRO A 671 8.18 -7.06 10.04
N ARG A 672 8.31 -8.39 10.09
CA ARG A 672 9.58 -9.04 10.48
C ARG A 672 10.71 -8.75 9.48
N GLU A 673 10.37 -8.73 8.20
CA GLU A 673 11.25 -8.42 7.09
C GLU A 673 11.86 -7.00 7.19
N VAL A 674 11.15 -6.06 7.83
CA VAL A 674 11.64 -4.70 8.05
C VAL A 674 12.70 -4.67 9.14
N TYR A 675 12.51 -5.42 10.24
CA TYR A 675 13.57 -5.61 11.23
C TYR A 675 14.80 -6.29 10.62
N VAL A 676 14.61 -7.28 9.74
CA VAL A 676 15.71 -7.95 9.04
C VAL A 676 16.46 -6.97 8.13
N ALA A 677 15.74 -6.17 7.34
CA ALA A 677 16.32 -5.17 6.45
C ALA A 677 17.06 -4.07 7.22
N ASP A 678 16.48 -3.58 8.33
CA ASP A 678 17.11 -2.56 9.17
C ASP A 678 18.41 -3.08 9.80
N LYS A 679 18.37 -4.30 10.36
CA LYS A 679 19.54 -4.98 10.92
C LYS A 679 20.62 -5.22 9.85
N ALA A 680 20.23 -5.64 8.64
CA ALA A 680 21.18 -5.90 7.56
C ALA A 680 21.89 -4.61 7.10
N LYS A 681 21.19 -3.47 7.12
CA LYS A 681 21.71 -2.18 6.69
C LYS A 681 22.55 -1.48 7.77
N TRP A 682 22.05 -1.44 9.00
CA TRP A 682 22.63 -0.63 10.07
C TRP A 682 23.36 -1.43 11.14
N GLY A 683 23.07 -2.72 11.29
CA GLY A 683 23.60 -3.54 12.36
C GLY A 683 23.11 -3.10 13.75
N LEU A 684 23.85 -3.51 14.78
CA LEU A 684 23.69 -2.98 16.13
C LEU A 684 24.62 -1.79 16.35
N ALA A 685 24.21 -0.83 17.19
CA ALA A 685 25.14 0.19 17.66
C ALA A 685 26.39 -0.44 18.27
N THR A 686 27.54 0.22 18.09
CA THR A 686 28.86 -0.31 18.44
C THR A 686 28.96 -0.72 19.90
N ASP A 687 28.25 -0.02 20.79
CA ASP A 687 28.16 -0.33 22.23
C ASP A 687 27.56 -1.72 22.51
N PHE A 688 26.88 -2.32 21.53
CA PHE A 688 26.25 -3.63 21.64
C PHE A 688 26.90 -4.70 20.75
N THR A 689 28.08 -4.43 20.20
CA THR A 689 28.81 -5.42 19.38
C THR A 689 29.01 -6.72 20.18
N GLY A 690 28.57 -7.86 19.62
CA GLY A 690 28.66 -9.18 20.27
C GLY A 690 27.47 -9.57 21.15
N ASN A 691 26.44 -8.71 21.27
CA ASN A 691 25.17 -9.07 21.90
C ASN A 691 24.12 -9.53 20.88
N ASP A 692 23.18 -10.36 21.34
CA ASP A 692 21.98 -10.68 20.59
C ASP A 692 21.06 -9.46 20.46
N TYR A 693 20.28 -9.41 19.39
CA TYR A 693 19.24 -8.39 19.23
C TYR A 693 18.21 -8.50 20.37
N PRO A 694 17.77 -7.36 20.94
CA PRO A 694 16.78 -7.36 22.01
C PRO A 694 15.44 -7.92 21.52
N ASN A 695 14.74 -8.64 22.38
CA ASN A 695 13.45 -9.26 22.07
C ASN A 695 12.46 -9.09 23.22
N ILE A 696 11.21 -9.49 22.99
CA ILE A 696 10.14 -9.37 23.99
C ILE A 696 10.39 -10.23 25.24
N GLU A 697 11.12 -11.34 25.14
CA GLU A 697 11.47 -12.20 26.28
C GLU A 697 12.40 -11.47 27.25
N GLN A 698 13.36 -10.70 26.75
CA GLN A 698 14.19 -9.82 27.58
C GLN A 698 13.34 -8.83 28.39
N ILE A 699 12.28 -8.27 27.77
CA ILE A 699 11.35 -7.35 28.42
C ILE A 699 10.55 -8.08 29.52
N TYR A 700 9.99 -9.26 29.23
CA TYR A 700 9.29 -10.09 30.23
C TYR A 700 10.18 -10.40 31.43
N ARG A 701 11.39 -10.91 31.18
CA ARG A 701 12.34 -11.28 32.22
C ARG A 701 12.73 -10.09 33.10
N TYR A 702 13.05 -8.95 32.48
CA TYR A 702 13.41 -7.74 33.21
C TYR A 702 12.26 -7.22 34.07
N ILE A 703 11.08 -7.01 33.47
CA ILE A 703 9.93 -6.43 34.18
C ILE A 703 9.45 -7.35 35.31
N THR A 704 9.41 -8.67 35.08
CA THR A 704 9.01 -9.64 36.11
C THR A 704 9.97 -9.59 37.30
N ALA A 705 11.28 -9.63 37.05
CA ALA A 705 12.27 -9.54 38.12
C ALA A 705 12.20 -8.19 38.84
N ARG A 706 11.96 -7.10 38.11
CA ARG A 706 11.88 -5.76 38.69
C ARG A 706 10.64 -5.60 39.56
N ILE A 707 9.48 -6.05 39.10
CA ILE A 707 8.25 -6.06 39.90
C ILE A 707 8.46 -6.90 41.17
N ALA A 708 9.06 -8.09 41.07
CA ALA A 708 9.31 -8.93 42.25
C ALA A 708 10.22 -8.24 43.28
N TYR A 709 11.28 -7.56 42.82
CA TYR A 709 12.12 -6.77 43.72
C TYR A 709 11.33 -5.62 44.35
N LEU A 710 10.61 -4.82 43.57
CA LEU A 710 9.85 -3.68 44.09
C LEU A 710 8.70 -4.10 45.01
N ASP A 711 8.05 -5.22 44.73
CA ASP A 711 7.06 -5.85 45.63
C ASP A 711 7.71 -6.16 46.98
N SER A 712 8.94 -6.70 47.02
CA SER A 712 9.65 -6.95 48.28
C SER A 712 10.00 -5.70 49.09
N GLN A 713 9.98 -4.51 48.46
CA GLN A 713 10.30 -3.25 49.11
C GLN A 713 9.05 -2.46 49.52
N TRP A 714 7.99 -2.54 48.71
CA TRP A 714 6.88 -1.59 48.75
C TRP A 714 5.49 -2.20 48.85
N LEU A 715 5.32 -3.49 48.55
CA LEU A 715 4.03 -4.15 48.70
C LEU A 715 3.83 -4.52 50.17
N ALA A 716 2.82 -3.91 50.80
CA ALA A 716 2.45 -4.15 52.20
C ALA A 716 1.43 -5.28 52.34
#